data_AF-A0A328X6T4-F1
#
_entry.id   AF-A0A328X6T4-F1
#
_cell.length_a   1.000
_cell.length_b   1.000
_cell.length_c   1.000
_cell.angle_alpha   90.00
_cell.angle_beta   90.00
_cell.angle_gamma   90.00
#
_symmetry.space_group_name_H-M   'P 1'
#
loop_
_entity.id
_entity.type
_entity.pdbx_description
1 polymer ?
#
loop_
_entity_poly.entity_id
_entity_poly.type
_entity_poly.pdbx_seq_one_letter_code
_entity_poly.pdbx_strand_id
1 'polypeptide(L)'
;MKKIHVFITVFLLVVVPLLFLNCSSEEDFVTGTHFSPHNKKFTFSDFKKETGLKNFSFVKKARLNTSIHARDIDSDFLIDTLEIKRHINPSNDKTTYSFKLYPISEQLESKEYYNLVFEKIGEEWNELIFFNKEKINPIEGEPKLESSEMVYNRMSLALSQGYSEIITYNFHCTGTGKCSTGTCDECHLCISETVTYVYTGINHHDPGSGSLPGSSDPGSGGNSSGIYIPNPYDGAEDLNNLGFMLAGDVVAYFNTLPNTIQSLTISYPWIFNYLIDYFSNNGGVNPISEQNATIALTTFQTLTQNFNSPNWLTTSNEQINFWAFYTLLNNTNQRGFNPQDLFEIKDYLLSANPQTAESIIDYLFSNFNDTESMEFVLDFLRNVEESGLNLDFEKTLNSPANIDDSAIDKSTPEGQKFDCIYKKLMESPSFKNLFVNTFGGEQTKLNVKFEIAENLPNTTNGNCLLLPASNGNYTNLIRINKNILAGPNVRSNFKIAKTILHECIHAYLNIKKINCNLGSTITELNGLDLQQLIGTFYQSFGCHISVNGSPQSQHEFMFNHLVPTFQNIFSEIRDLLAPQSNIDYVNNNTYLNTINNQNFTWNWNDFYKYFSLEGLHLCESFVQNITQVPVENFYYDFYRSQAQQFSKDCQ
;
A
#
# COMPACT_ATOMS: atom_id res chain seq x y z
N MET A 1 -33.46 31.75 2.56
CA MET A 1 -32.72 31.36 1.33
C MET A 1 -31.44 30.55 1.61
N LYS A 2 -30.54 30.93 2.54
CA LYS A 2 -29.31 30.16 2.83
C LYS A 2 -29.53 28.69 3.27
N LYS A 3 -30.59 28.38 4.04
CA LYS A 3 -30.91 27.01 4.45
C LYS A 3 -31.32 26.08 3.30
N ILE A 4 -31.90 26.63 2.23
CA ILE A 4 -32.29 25.85 1.05
C ILE A 4 -31.05 25.49 0.21
N HIS A 5 -30.05 26.37 0.14
CA HIS A 5 -28.78 26.05 -0.52
C HIS A 5 -28.02 24.94 0.20
N VAL A 6 -27.89 24.98 1.53
CA VAL A 6 -27.21 23.91 2.28
C VAL A 6 -27.94 22.57 2.12
N PHE A 7 -29.27 22.58 2.12
CA PHE A 7 -30.04 21.34 1.91
C PHE A 7 -29.88 20.78 0.49
N ILE A 8 -29.84 21.64 -0.53
CA ILE A 8 -29.62 21.22 -1.93
C ILE A 8 -28.18 20.71 -2.13
N THR A 9 -27.17 21.35 -1.52
CA THR A 9 -25.77 20.92 -1.62
C THR A 9 -25.53 19.60 -0.89
N VAL A 10 -26.12 19.40 0.30
CA VAL A 10 -26.04 18.11 1.01
C VAL A 10 -26.85 17.03 0.29
N PHE A 11 -28.01 17.36 -0.27
CA PHE A 11 -28.80 16.42 -1.08
C PHE A 11 -28.05 16.01 -2.34
N LEU A 12 -27.38 16.93 -3.04
CA LEU A 12 -26.52 16.60 -4.19
C LEU A 12 -25.28 15.79 -3.79
N LEU A 13 -24.63 16.10 -2.66
CA LEU A 13 -23.45 15.37 -2.20
C LEU A 13 -23.74 13.95 -1.69
N VAL A 14 -24.96 13.66 -1.24
CA VAL A 14 -25.33 12.33 -0.72
C VAL A 14 -26.07 11.50 -1.78
N VAL A 15 -26.99 12.12 -2.53
CA VAL A 15 -27.84 11.38 -3.49
C VAL A 15 -27.11 11.12 -4.81
N VAL A 16 -26.25 12.02 -5.28
CA VAL A 16 -25.52 11.82 -6.55
C VAL A 16 -24.55 10.64 -6.45
N PRO A 17 -23.74 10.46 -5.39
CA PRO A 17 -22.92 9.25 -5.24
C PRO A 17 -23.74 7.98 -5.07
N LEU A 18 -24.90 8.05 -4.40
CA LEU A 18 -25.80 6.89 -4.26
C LEU A 18 -26.48 6.48 -5.57
N LEU A 19 -26.70 7.43 -6.50
CA LEU A 19 -27.14 7.12 -7.87
C LEU A 19 -26.04 6.45 -8.71
N PHE A 20 -24.77 6.58 -8.32
CA PHE A 20 -23.64 5.87 -8.95
C PHE A 20 -23.27 4.55 -8.24
N LEU A 21 -23.82 4.28 -7.05
CA LEU A 21 -23.58 3.04 -6.29
C LEU A 21 -24.65 1.96 -6.51
N ASN A 22 -25.68 2.22 -7.32
CA ASN A 22 -26.79 1.29 -7.54
C ASN A 22 -26.98 0.84 -9.00
N CYS A 23 -25.93 0.92 -9.82
CA CYS A 23 -25.87 0.28 -11.14
C CYS A 23 -24.69 -0.71 -11.20
N SER A 24 -24.84 -1.87 -10.57
CA SER A 24 -24.17 -3.10 -11.01
C SER A 24 -24.99 -4.33 -10.62
N SER A 25 -26.25 -4.34 -11.02
CA SER A 25 -26.97 -5.59 -11.25
C SER A 25 -27.29 -5.63 -12.74
N GLU A 26 -26.33 -6.08 -13.53
CA GLU A 26 -26.64 -6.60 -14.86
C GLU A 26 -27.30 -7.96 -14.63
N GLU A 27 -28.62 -7.96 -14.60
CA GLU A 27 -29.39 -9.15 -14.96
C GLU A 27 -29.17 -9.35 -16.47
N ASP A 28 -28.38 -10.36 -16.82
CA ASP A 28 -28.24 -10.84 -18.20
C ASP A 28 -29.56 -11.47 -18.65
N PHE A 29 -30.43 -10.66 -19.24
CA PHE A 29 -31.49 -11.16 -20.12
C PHE A 29 -30.86 -11.52 -21.47
N VAL A 30 -30.75 -12.82 -21.70
CA VAL A 30 -30.38 -13.43 -22.98
C VAL A 30 -31.43 -13.08 -24.04
N THR A 31 -31.11 -12.14 -24.91
CA THR A 31 -31.67 -12.09 -26.27
C THR A 31 -30.55 -11.76 -27.24
N GLY A 32 -30.35 -12.66 -28.21
CA GLY A 32 -29.17 -12.72 -29.05
C GLY A 32 -28.84 -11.43 -29.81
N THR A 33 -27.71 -10.83 -29.48
CA THR A 33 -26.98 -9.89 -30.34
C THR A 33 -25.49 -10.02 -30.05
N HIS A 34 -24.67 -10.01 -31.10
CA HIS A 34 -23.24 -10.29 -31.13
C HIS A 34 -22.41 -9.62 -30.03
N PHE A 35 -21.60 -10.44 -29.33
CA PHE A 35 -20.55 -10.00 -28.40
C PHE A 35 -19.60 -9.01 -29.09
N SER A 36 -19.52 -7.79 -28.57
CA SER A 36 -18.45 -6.82 -28.87
C SER A 36 -17.36 -6.93 -27.80
N PRO A 37 -16.06 -7.05 -28.17
CA PRO A 37 -14.99 -7.31 -27.21
C PRO A 37 -14.50 -6.01 -26.56
N HIS A 38 -15.12 -5.60 -25.47
CA HIS A 38 -14.42 -4.86 -24.41
C HIS A 38 -14.00 -5.86 -23.33
N ASN A 39 -13.10 -6.79 -23.70
CA ASN A 39 -12.66 -7.86 -22.83
C ASN A 39 -11.67 -7.32 -21.80
N LYS A 40 -12.13 -7.20 -20.54
CA LYS A 40 -11.23 -7.18 -19.37
C LYS A 40 -10.25 -8.36 -19.52
N LYS A 41 -8.93 -8.09 -19.52
CA LYS A 41 -7.91 -9.14 -19.61
C LYS A 41 -8.10 -10.11 -18.43
N PHE A 42 -8.32 -11.38 -18.71
CA PHE A 42 -8.51 -12.40 -17.69
C PHE A 42 -7.17 -12.73 -17.03
N THR A 43 -7.07 -12.58 -15.71
CA THR A 43 -5.80 -12.71 -14.98
C THR A 43 -5.64 -14.10 -14.34
N PHE A 44 -4.41 -14.46 -13.95
CA PHE A 44 -4.17 -15.68 -13.19
C PHE A 44 -4.85 -15.69 -11.81
N SER A 45 -5.07 -14.52 -11.22
CA SER A 45 -5.85 -14.39 -9.98
C SER A 45 -7.32 -14.74 -10.21
N ASP A 46 -7.92 -14.26 -11.31
CA ASP A 46 -9.29 -14.61 -11.70
C ASP A 46 -9.40 -16.12 -11.95
N PHE A 47 -8.42 -16.72 -12.65
CA PHE A 47 -8.35 -18.17 -12.85
C PHE A 47 -8.33 -18.94 -11.52
N LYS A 48 -7.44 -18.61 -10.57
CA LYS A 48 -7.39 -19.31 -9.27
C LYS A 48 -8.70 -19.16 -8.49
N LYS A 49 -9.29 -17.97 -8.53
CA LYS A 49 -10.55 -17.67 -7.86
C LYS A 49 -11.70 -18.50 -8.44
N GLU A 50 -11.81 -18.60 -9.75
CA GLU A 50 -12.87 -19.36 -10.43
C GLU A 50 -12.67 -20.87 -10.33
N THR A 51 -11.42 -21.35 -10.36
CA THR A 51 -11.12 -22.78 -10.32
C THR A 51 -11.02 -23.36 -8.92
N GLY A 52 -10.73 -22.54 -7.90
CA GLY A 52 -10.46 -22.99 -6.54
C GLY A 52 -9.16 -23.79 -6.39
N LEU A 53 -8.30 -23.81 -7.42
CA LEU A 53 -7.03 -24.54 -7.41
C LEU A 53 -6.05 -23.86 -6.44
N LYS A 54 -5.81 -24.52 -5.30
CA LYS A 54 -4.86 -24.04 -4.27
C LYS A 54 -3.40 -24.31 -4.64
N ASN A 55 -3.15 -25.40 -5.37
CA ASN A 55 -1.81 -25.86 -5.73
C ASN A 55 -1.68 -25.87 -7.26
N PHE A 56 -1.12 -24.82 -7.83
CA PHE A 56 -0.80 -24.72 -9.26
C PHE A 56 0.72 -24.71 -9.44
N SER A 57 1.25 -25.67 -10.20
CA SER A 57 2.67 -25.73 -10.52
C SER A 57 2.93 -24.99 -11.82
N PHE A 58 3.85 -24.03 -11.84
CA PHE A 58 4.28 -23.35 -13.07
C PHE A 58 5.08 -24.27 -14.00
N VAL A 59 5.65 -25.35 -13.46
CA VAL A 59 6.24 -26.43 -14.25
C VAL A 59 5.30 -27.63 -14.24
N LYS A 60 4.71 -27.94 -15.39
CA LYS A 60 3.88 -29.11 -15.59
C LYS A 60 4.74 -30.26 -16.07
N LYS A 61 4.89 -31.29 -15.23
CA LYS A 61 5.40 -32.59 -15.67
C LYS A 61 4.27 -33.37 -16.30
N ALA A 62 4.41 -33.76 -17.55
CA ALA A 62 3.41 -34.57 -18.25
C ALA A 62 4.08 -35.71 -19.02
N ARG A 63 3.51 -36.90 -18.87
CA ARG A 63 3.80 -38.03 -19.76
C ARG A 63 2.96 -37.88 -20.99
N LEU A 64 3.60 -37.64 -22.12
CA LEU A 64 2.92 -37.43 -23.38
C LEU A 64 2.53 -38.77 -24.00
N ASN A 65 1.26 -38.89 -24.38
CA ASN A 65 0.67 -40.02 -25.09
C ASN A 65 0.66 -39.73 -26.59
N THR A 66 1.82 -39.67 -27.26
CA THR A 66 1.87 -39.44 -28.71
C THR A 66 2.15 -40.72 -29.47
N SER A 67 1.49 -40.88 -30.61
CA SER A 67 1.77 -41.97 -31.57
C SER A 67 3.04 -41.71 -32.40
N ILE A 68 3.45 -40.43 -32.48
CA ILE A 68 4.54 -39.92 -33.32
C ILE A 68 5.92 -40.09 -32.66
N HIS A 69 5.98 -40.19 -31.33
CA HIS A 69 7.20 -40.48 -30.58
C HIS A 69 6.99 -41.73 -29.70
N ALA A 70 7.39 -42.89 -30.22
CA ALA A 70 7.26 -44.20 -29.56
C ALA A 70 8.11 -44.39 -28.27
N ARG A 71 8.34 -43.33 -27.50
CA ARG A 71 8.97 -43.37 -26.18
C ARG A 71 8.14 -42.52 -25.24
N ASP A 72 7.77 -43.09 -24.09
CA ASP A 72 7.29 -42.35 -22.93
C ASP A 72 8.36 -41.30 -22.55
N ILE A 73 8.24 -40.09 -23.07
CA ILE A 73 9.08 -38.97 -22.67
C ILE A 73 8.33 -38.25 -21.56
N ASP A 74 8.91 -38.26 -20.36
CA ASP A 74 8.54 -37.31 -19.31
C ASP A 74 8.98 -35.92 -19.81
N SER A 75 8.02 -35.13 -20.29
CA SER A 75 8.25 -33.75 -20.72
C SER A 75 7.86 -32.79 -19.60
N ASP A 76 8.78 -31.89 -19.26
CA ASP A 76 8.51 -30.78 -18.36
C ASP A 76 8.12 -29.57 -19.21
N PHE A 77 7.00 -28.92 -18.89
CA PHE A 77 6.50 -27.72 -19.56
C PHE A 77 6.48 -26.55 -18.59
N LEU A 78 6.92 -25.38 -19.02
CA LEU A 78 6.62 -24.13 -18.35
C LEU A 78 5.23 -23.64 -18.79
N ILE A 79 4.42 -23.20 -17.83
CA ILE A 79 3.08 -22.66 -18.09
C ILE A 79 3.13 -21.13 -18.09
N ASP A 80 2.71 -20.52 -19.19
CA ASP A 80 2.52 -19.07 -19.26
C ASP A 80 1.23 -18.67 -18.53
N THR A 81 1.36 -17.88 -17.47
CA THR A 81 0.21 -17.39 -16.68
C THR A 81 -0.11 -15.91 -16.93
N LEU A 82 0.65 -15.24 -17.80
CA LEU A 82 0.47 -13.81 -18.13
C LEU A 82 -0.68 -13.60 -19.12
N GLU A 83 -0.96 -14.61 -19.94
CA GLU A 83 -2.05 -14.60 -20.90
C GLU A 83 -2.88 -15.88 -20.81
N ILE A 84 -4.07 -15.74 -20.23
CA ILE A 84 -5.03 -16.83 -20.08
C ILE A 84 -6.22 -16.53 -20.98
N LYS A 85 -6.52 -17.45 -21.89
CA LYS A 85 -7.76 -17.36 -22.68
C LYS A 85 -8.84 -18.16 -21.98
N ARG A 86 -9.91 -17.49 -21.58
CA ARG A 86 -11.13 -18.11 -21.07
C ARG A 86 -12.16 -18.22 -22.19
N HIS A 87 -12.85 -19.34 -22.28
CA HIS A 87 -14.00 -19.52 -23.15
C HIS A 87 -15.14 -20.19 -22.40
N ILE A 88 -16.36 -19.73 -22.66
CA ILE A 88 -17.60 -20.38 -22.21
C ILE A 88 -18.36 -20.78 -23.46
N ASN A 89 -18.63 -22.08 -23.62
CA ASN A 89 -19.41 -22.57 -24.73
C ASN A 89 -20.89 -22.18 -24.51
N PRO A 90 -21.50 -21.39 -25.42
CA PRO A 90 -22.85 -20.85 -25.24
C PRO A 90 -23.95 -21.91 -25.33
N SER A 91 -23.64 -23.12 -25.84
CA SER A 91 -24.64 -24.18 -26.00
C SER A 91 -24.81 -25.06 -24.76
N ASN A 92 -23.83 -25.06 -23.85
CA ASN A 92 -23.81 -25.97 -22.69
C ASN A 92 -23.13 -25.37 -21.44
N ASP A 93 -22.83 -24.08 -21.44
CA ASP A 93 -22.14 -23.33 -20.36
C ASP A 93 -20.80 -23.91 -19.91
N LYS A 94 -20.19 -24.76 -20.76
CA LYS A 94 -18.93 -25.40 -20.43
C LYS A 94 -17.79 -24.39 -20.52
N THR A 95 -17.09 -24.21 -19.40
CA THR A 95 -15.96 -23.28 -19.30
C THR A 95 -14.64 -24.00 -19.55
N THR A 96 -13.80 -23.42 -20.41
CA THR A 96 -12.42 -23.83 -20.63
C THR A 96 -11.45 -22.67 -20.44
N TYR A 97 -10.26 -22.98 -19.94
CA TYR A 97 -9.13 -22.06 -19.85
C TYR A 97 -7.97 -22.62 -20.66
N SER A 98 -7.29 -21.77 -21.41
CA SER A 98 -6.14 -22.15 -22.21
C SER A 98 -4.94 -21.31 -21.81
N PHE A 99 -3.82 -21.99 -21.57
CA PHE A 99 -2.52 -21.43 -21.24
C PHE A 99 -1.54 -21.80 -22.35
N LYS A 100 -0.61 -20.91 -22.67
CA LYS A 100 0.54 -21.27 -23.50
C LYS A 100 1.44 -22.22 -22.71
N LEU A 101 1.90 -23.26 -23.36
CA LEU A 101 2.89 -24.18 -22.79
C LEU A 101 4.19 -24.12 -23.59
N TYR A 102 5.26 -24.23 -22.82
CA TYR A 102 6.62 -24.03 -23.25
C TYR A 102 7.42 -25.28 -22.87
N PRO A 103 7.70 -26.20 -23.82
CA PRO A 103 8.44 -27.42 -23.49
C PRO A 103 9.86 -27.07 -23.07
N ILE A 104 10.36 -27.66 -21.98
CA ILE A 104 11.69 -27.39 -21.44
C ILE A 104 12.77 -28.22 -22.14
N SER A 105 12.44 -29.45 -22.55
CA SER A 105 13.39 -30.43 -23.08
C SER A 105 13.27 -30.69 -24.57
N GLU A 106 12.28 -30.09 -25.23
CA GLU A 106 11.95 -30.34 -26.63
C GLU A 106 12.10 -29.05 -27.44
N GLN A 107 12.79 -29.15 -28.58
CA GLN A 107 12.87 -28.07 -29.55
C GLN A 107 11.74 -28.26 -30.56
N LEU A 108 10.81 -27.32 -30.57
CA LEU A 108 9.68 -27.27 -31.51
C LEU A 108 10.15 -26.84 -32.91
N GLU A 109 9.49 -27.31 -33.96
CA GLU A 109 9.66 -26.73 -35.30
C GLU A 109 8.92 -25.38 -35.42
N SER A 110 9.25 -24.58 -36.44
CA SER A 110 8.52 -23.33 -36.70
C SER A 110 7.02 -23.61 -36.80
N LYS A 111 6.23 -22.84 -36.03
CA LYS A 111 4.75 -22.93 -35.93
C LYS A 111 4.20 -24.15 -35.19
N GLU A 112 5.04 -24.88 -34.48
CA GLU A 112 4.59 -25.87 -33.50
C GLU A 112 4.48 -25.24 -32.11
N TYR A 113 3.46 -25.63 -31.34
CA TYR A 113 3.26 -25.15 -29.98
C TYR A 113 2.41 -26.09 -29.13
N TYR A 114 2.56 -25.97 -27.81
CA TYR A 114 1.74 -26.68 -26.84
C TYR A 114 0.76 -25.74 -26.14
N ASN A 115 -0.42 -26.22 -25.78
CA ASN A 115 -1.35 -25.48 -24.93
C ASN A 115 -1.90 -26.38 -23.83
N LEU A 116 -1.98 -25.83 -22.61
CA LEU A 116 -2.60 -26.47 -21.47
C LEU A 116 -4.03 -25.96 -21.39
N VAL A 117 -4.97 -26.89 -21.48
CA VAL A 117 -6.40 -26.61 -21.38
C VAL A 117 -6.92 -27.16 -20.07
N PHE A 118 -7.52 -26.29 -19.25
CA PHE A 118 -8.36 -26.70 -18.13
C PHE A 118 -9.81 -26.73 -18.57
N GLU A 119 -10.46 -27.86 -18.34
CA GLU A 119 -11.84 -28.10 -18.71
C GLU A 119 -12.66 -28.46 -17.47
N LYS A 120 -13.80 -27.80 -17.26
CA LYS A 120 -14.69 -28.18 -16.16
C LYS A 120 -15.49 -29.44 -16.51
N ILE A 121 -15.32 -30.50 -15.72
CA ILE A 121 -16.11 -31.74 -15.79
C ILE A 121 -16.79 -31.95 -14.43
N GLY A 122 -18.08 -31.62 -14.35
CA GLY A 122 -18.80 -31.59 -13.08
C GLY A 122 -18.20 -30.54 -12.13
N GLU A 123 -17.74 -30.97 -10.96
CA GLU A 123 -17.08 -30.10 -9.97
C GLU A 123 -15.54 -30.15 -10.05
N GLU A 124 -14.99 -30.97 -10.94
CA GLU A 124 -13.54 -31.12 -11.11
C GLU A 124 -13.03 -30.41 -12.37
N TRP A 125 -11.76 -30.04 -12.35
CA TRP A 125 -11.06 -29.50 -13.50
C TRP A 125 -10.16 -30.58 -14.09
N ASN A 126 -10.45 -30.95 -15.34
CA ASN A 126 -9.59 -31.81 -16.14
C ASN A 126 -8.47 -30.98 -16.75
N GLU A 127 -7.28 -31.55 -16.86
CA GLU A 127 -6.10 -30.93 -17.45
C GLU A 127 -5.73 -31.70 -18.72
N LEU A 128 -5.65 -30.97 -19.82
CA LEU A 128 -5.36 -31.50 -21.15
C LEU A 128 -4.17 -30.74 -21.73
N ILE A 129 -3.26 -31.42 -22.41
CA ILE A 129 -2.23 -30.75 -23.22
C ILE A 129 -2.47 -31.13 -24.67
N PHE A 130 -2.50 -30.12 -25.54
CA PHE A 130 -2.48 -30.35 -26.98
C PHE A 130 -1.17 -29.86 -27.58
N PHE A 131 -0.71 -30.60 -28.58
CA PHE A 131 0.37 -30.24 -29.48
C PHE A 131 -0.25 -29.77 -30.79
N ASN A 132 0.09 -28.58 -31.24
CA ASN A 132 -0.53 -27.96 -32.40
C ASN A 132 0.54 -27.60 -33.42
N LYS A 133 0.20 -27.69 -34.70
CA LYS A 133 1.03 -27.23 -35.80
C LYS A 133 0.22 -26.28 -36.67
N GLU A 134 0.73 -25.08 -36.94
CA GLU A 134 0.13 -24.19 -37.95
C GLU A 134 0.77 -24.40 -39.32
N LYS A 135 -0.03 -24.18 -40.38
CA LYS A 135 0.41 -24.26 -41.76
C LYS A 135 1.51 -23.24 -42.04
N ILE A 136 2.50 -23.65 -42.83
CA ILE A 136 3.52 -22.74 -43.34
C ILE A 136 2.90 -21.90 -44.46
N ASN A 137 2.85 -20.58 -44.27
CA ASN A 137 2.26 -19.62 -45.22
C ASN A 137 0.82 -19.99 -45.65
N PRO A 138 -0.15 -20.02 -44.71
CA PRO A 138 -1.53 -20.27 -45.08
C PRO A 138 -1.97 -19.24 -46.12
N ILE A 139 -2.70 -19.68 -47.14
CA ILE A 139 -3.26 -18.76 -48.13
C ILE A 139 -4.20 -17.80 -47.38
N GLU A 140 -4.29 -16.54 -47.80
CA GLU A 140 -5.20 -15.59 -47.16
C GLU A 140 -6.64 -16.13 -47.16
N GLY A 141 -7.20 -16.36 -45.95
CA GLY A 141 -8.51 -17.00 -45.76
C GLY A 141 -8.48 -18.51 -45.49
N GLU A 142 -7.33 -19.15 -45.56
CA GLU A 142 -7.18 -20.54 -45.13
C GLU A 142 -7.01 -20.60 -43.61
N PRO A 143 -7.59 -21.62 -42.93
CA PRO A 143 -7.33 -21.81 -41.52
C PRO A 143 -5.84 -21.96 -41.23
N LYS A 144 -5.36 -21.24 -40.22
CA LYS A 144 -3.95 -21.26 -39.82
C LYS A 144 -3.54 -22.61 -39.27
N LEU A 145 -4.41 -23.28 -38.52
CA LEU A 145 -4.10 -24.57 -37.92
C LEU A 145 -4.00 -25.69 -38.96
N GLU A 146 -2.90 -26.44 -38.96
CA GLU A 146 -2.69 -27.63 -39.77
C GLU A 146 -3.16 -28.90 -39.05
N SER A 147 -2.75 -29.05 -37.78
CA SER A 147 -3.10 -30.20 -36.94
C SER A 147 -3.14 -29.83 -35.45
N SER A 148 -3.86 -30.63 -34.66
CA SER A 148 -3.92 -30.50 -33.20
C SER A 148 -4.01 -31.90 -32.58
N GLU A 149 -3.03 -32.33 -31.80
CA GLU A 149 -3.03 -33.65 -31.17
C GLU A 149 -3.19 -33.49 -29.64
N MET A 150 -4.16 -34.18 -29.04
CA MET A 150 -4.24 -34.26 -27.57
C MET A 150 -3.15 -35.21 -27.07
N VAL A 151 -2.11 -34.66 -26.47
CA VAL A 151 -0.93 -35.40 -26.03
C VAL A 151 -0.94 -35.73 -24.54
N TYR A 152 -1.81 -35.11 -23.75
CA TYR A 152 -1.96 -35.42 -22.33
C TYR A 152 -3.41 -35.23 -21.89
N ASN A 153 -3.88 -36.12 -21.00
CA ASN A 153 -5.18 -35.99 -20.35
C ASN A 153 -5.09 -36.54 -18.93
N ARG A 154 -5.18 -35.67 -17.93
CA ARG A 154 -5.02 -36.03 -16.51
C ARG A 154 -6.07 -37.04 -16.04
N MET A 155 -7.33 -36.88 -16.44
CA MET A 155 -8.41 -37.69 -15.85
C MET A 155 -8.42 -39.15 -16.33
N SER A 156 -7.67 -39.53 -17.38
CA SER A 156 -7.36 -40.90 -17.87
C SER A 156 -8.53 -41.90 -18.09
N LEU A 157 -9.73 -41.67 -17.53
CA LEU A 157 -10.94 -42.47 -17.70
C LEU A 157 -11.37 -42.56 -19.18
N ALA A 158 -10.92 -41.62 -20.02
CA ALA A 158 -11.15 -41.59 -21.45
C ALA A 158 -10.17 -42.44 -22.29
N LEU A 159 -9.04 -42.95 -21.77
CA LEU A 159 -8.14 -43.77 -22.61
C LEU A 159 -8.74 -45.14 -22.97
N SER A 160 -9.76 -45.60 -22.24
CA SER A 160 -10.54 -46.77 -22.66
C SER A 160 -11.54 -46.46 -23.78
N GLN A 161 -11.94 -45.19 -23.92
CA GLN A 161 -12.93 -44.71 -24.89
C GLN A 161 -12.22 -43.80 -25.90
N GLY A 162 -11.64 -44.39 -26.95
CA GLY A 162 -10.87 -43.64 -27.95
C GLY A 162 -11.54 -42.31 -28.33
N TYR A 163 -10.78 -41.24 -28.43
CA TYR A 163 -11.31 -39.93 -28.80
C TYR A 163 -11.29 -39.75 -30.31
N SER A 164 -12.23 -38.97 -30.83
CA SER A 164 -12.16 -38.50 -32.21
C SER A 164 -11.86 -37.01 -32.19
N GLU A 165 -10.77 -36.65 -32.85
CA GLU A 165 -10.43 -35.28 -33.14
C GLU A 165 -11.35 -34.77 -34.27
N ILE A 166 -12.03 -33.65 -34.03
CA ILE A 166 -12.88 -33.00 -35.04
C ILE A 166 -12.50 -31.53 -35.14
N ILE A 167 -11.52 -31.21 -35.98
CA ILE A 167 -11.23 -29.82 -36.29
C ILE A 167 -12.41 -29.23 -37.07
N THR A 168 -13.15 -28.32 -36.45
CA THR A 168 -14.34 -27.70 -37.04
C THR A 168 -14.05 -26.25 -37.40
N TYR A 169 -13.99 -25.95 -38.70
CA TYR A 169 -13.83 -24.58 -39.15
C TYR A 169 -15.19 -23.89 -39.22
N ASN A 170 -15.45 -22.96 -38.30
CA ASN A 170 -16.71 -22.23 -38.23
C ASN A 170 -16.60 -20.92 -39.03
N PHE A 171 -17.27 -20.87 -40.17
CA PHE A 171 -17.33 -19.69 -41.02
C PHE A 171 -18.48 -18.80 -40.55
N HIS A 172 -18.17 -17.68 -39.87
CA HIS A 172 -19.18 -16.74 -39.37
C HIS A 172 -19.21 -15.46 -40.19
N CYS A 173 -20.27 -15.27 -40.98
CA CYS A 173 -20.52 -13.97 -41.63
C CYS A 173 -20.73 -12.90 -40.55
N THR A 174 -19.77 -11.99 -40.37
CA THR A 174 -19.83 -10.95 -39.32
C THR A 174 -20.86 -9.87 -39.63
N GLY A 175 -21.46 -9.87 -40.84
CA GLY A 175 -22.45 -8.88 -41.26
C GLY A 175 -21.92 -7.45 -41.36
N THR A 176 -20.60 -7.26 -41.25
CA THR A 176 -19.95 -5.95 -41.23
C THR A 176 -18.92 -5.83 -42.35
N GLY A 177 -18.59 -4.60 -42.75
CA GLY A 177 -17.66 -4.35 -43.87
C GLY A 177 -18.16 -4.92 -45.20
N LYS A 178 -17.28 -5.60 -45.95
CA LYS A 178 -17.61 -6.24 -47.24
C LYS A 178 -18.61 -7.41 -47.08
N CYS A 179 -18.79 -7.96 -45.88
CA CYS A 179 -19.73 -9.05 -45.56
C CYS A 179 -21.18 -8.54 -45.24
N SER A 180 -21.50 -7.25 -45.46
CA SER A 180 -22.77 -6.63 -45.01
C SER A 180 -24.01 -6.87 -45.88
N THR A 181 -23.85 -7.39 -47.11
CA THR A 181 -24.97 -7.58 -48.06
C THR A 181 -25.65 -8.94 -47.98
N GLY A 182 -25.28 -9.80 -47.03
CA GLY A 182 -26.00 -11.03 -46.70
C GLY A 182 -25.69 -12.26 -47.57
N THR A 183 -24.95 -12.09 -48.68
CA THR A 183 -24.33 -13.22 -49.41
C THR A 183 -22.92 -13.43 -48.88
N CYS A 184 -22.74 -14.44 -48.03
CA CYS A 184 -21.41 -14.91 -47.64
C CYS A 184 -20.86 -15.72 -48.84
N ASP A 185 -20.08 -15.06 -49.68
CA ASP A 185 -19.43 -15.62 -50.87
C ASP A 185 -18.13 -16.35 -50.52
N GLU A 186 -18.10 -17.04 -49.36
CA GLU A 186 -16.88 -17.68 -48.82
C GLU A 186 -15.70 -16.70 -48.64
N CYS A 187 -15.95 -15.39 -48.58
CA CYS A 187 -14.89 -14.38 -48.46
C CYS A 187 -14.17 -14.45 -47.10
N HIS A 188 -12.85 -14.64 -47.18
CA HIS A 188 -11.76 -14.65 -46.21
C HIS A 188 -11.76 -13.63 -45.04
N LEU A 189 -12.56 -12.56 -45.07
CA LEU A 189 -12.49 -11.45 -44.10
C LEU A 189 -13.28 -11.69 -42.80
N CYS A 190 -13.98 -12.82 -42.70
CA CYS A 190 -15.00 -13.09 -41.70
C CYS A 190 -14.83 -14.52 -41.08
N ILE A 191 -13.58 -14.96 -40.83
CA ILE A 191 -13.27 -16.33 -40.38
C ILE A 191 -12.95 -16.36 -38.87
N SER A 192 -13.54 -17.31 -38.15
CA SER A 192 -13.12 -17.67 -36.79
C SER A 192 -12.86 -19.17 -36.70
N GLU A 193 -11.64 -19.54 -36.36
CA GLU A 193 -11.26 -20.96 -36.24
C GLU A 193 -11.62 -21.48 -34.85
N THR A 194 -12.21 -22.69 -34.80
CA THR A 194 -12.65 -23.30 -33.54
C THR A 194 -12.26 -24.78 -33.49
N VAL A 195 -11.23 -25.13 -32.73
CA VAL A 195 -10.86 -26.54 -32.58
C VAL A 195 -11.75 -27.18 -31.53
N THR A 196 -12.39 -28.31 -31.89
CA THR A 196 -13.30 -29.02 -30.98
C THR A 196 -12.90 -30.50 -30.86
N TYR A 197 -12.86 -31.03 -29.65
CA TYR A 197 -12.58 -32.46 -29.42
C TYR A 197 -13.82 -33.18 -28.92
N VAL A 198 -14.16 -34.32 -29.52
CA VAL A 198 -15.33 -35.10 -29.12
C VAL A 198 -14.88 -36.44 -28.55
N TYR A 199 -15.32 -36.73 -27.33
CA TYR A 199 -15.18 -38.06 -26.75
C TYR A 199 -16.06 -39.04 -27.51
N THR A 200 -15.46 -39.99 -28.24
CA THR A 200 -16.21 -41.04 -28.91
C THR A 200 -16.30 -42.29 -28.03
N GLY A 201 -17.51 -42.74 -27.76
CA GLY A 201 -17.69 -44.08 -27.18
C GLY A 201 -17.15 -45.14 -28.16
N ILE A 202 -16.61 -46.25 -27.62
CA ILE A 202 -15.86 -47.33 -28.30
C ILE A 202 -16.59 -47.97 -29.51
N ASN A 203 -17.84 -47.59 -29.80
CA ASN A 203 -18.71 -48.27 -30.77
C ASN A 203 -19.10 -47.42 -31.99
N HIS A 204 -18.53 -46.23 -32.22
CA HIS A 204 -18.77 -45.51 -33.48
C HIS A 204 -17.73 -45.87 -34.52
N HIS A 205 -18.15 -46.73 -35.47
CA HIS A 205 -17.43 -47.00 -36.70
C HIS A 205 -17.20 -45.69 -37.48
N ASP A 206 -15.92 -45.45 -37.78
CA ASP A 206 -15.35 -44.69 -38.89
C ASP A 206 -16.19 -43.53 -39.45
N PRO A 207 -15.91 -42.25 -39.09
CA PRO A 207 -16.56 -41.10 -39.70
C PRO A 207 -16.10 -40.85 -41.16
N GLY A 208 -15.23 -41.69 -41.72
CA GLY A 208 -14.64 -41.52 -43.04
C GLY A 208 -15.30 -42.30 -44.18
N SER A 209 -16.52 -41.96 -44.59
CA SER A 209 -16.85 -42.07 -46.02
C SER A 209 -17.88 -41.02 -46.44
N GLY A 210 -17.36 -39.93 -47.01
CA GLY A 210 -18.15 -38.90 -47.67
C GLY A 210 -18.87 -39.49 -48.88
N SER A 211 -20.10 -39.95 -48.67
CA SER A 211 -21.07 -40.15 -49.75
C SER A 211 -21.83 -38.84 -49.91
N LEU A 212 -21.61 -38.17 -51.03
CA LEU A 212 -22.42 -37.05 -51.54
C LEU A 212 -23.93 -37.33 -51.33
N PRO A 213 -24.74 -36.34 -50.92
CA PRO A 213 -26.16 -36.42 -51.23
C PRO A 213 -26.71 -35.12 -51.80
N GLY A 214 -27.09 -35.19 -53.07
CA GLY A 214 -28.36 -34.63 -53.48
C GLY A 214 -29.49 -35.49 -52.90
N SER A 215 -29.81 -35.32 -51.63
CA SER A 215 -31.08 -35.79 -51.07
C SER A 215 -31.40 -35.00 -49.80
N SER A 216 -32.51 -34.28 -49.89
CA SER A 216 -33.10 -33.42 -48.87
C SER A 216 -33.78 -34.23 -47.77
N ASP A 217 -33.01 -34.76 -46.83
CA ASP A 217 -33.54 -35.20 -45.53
C ASP A 217 -32.86 -34.39 -44.40
N PRO A 218 -33.62 -33.80 -43.47
CA PRO A 218 -33.07 -33.05 -42.35
C PRO A 218 -32.44 -34.04 -41.36
N GLY A 219 -31.11 -34.17 -41.43
CA GLY A 219 -30.33 -34.97 -40.51
C GLY A 219 -30.48 -34.49 -39.07
N SER A 220 -30.87 -35.41 -38.19
CA SER A 220 -30.84 -35.27 -36.74
C SER A 220 -29.39 -35.10 -36.28
N GLY A 221 -28.94 -33.85 -36.14
CA GLY A 221 -27.65 -33.52 -35.54
C GLY A 221 -27.61 -33.95 -34.07
N GLY A 222 -26.86 -35.01 -33.77
CA GLY A 222 -26.54 -35.37 -32.40
C GLY A 222 -25.66 -34.29 -31.78
N ASN A 223 -26.16 -33.66 -30.71
CA ASN A 223 -25.41 -32.73 -29.86
C ASN A 223 -24.28 -33.49 -29.15
N SER A 224 -23.17 -33.77 -29.82
CA SER A 224 -21.95 -34.20 -29.14
C SER A 224 -21.28 -32.95 -28.56
N SER A 225 -21.29 -32.85 -27.24
CA SER A 225 -20.72 -31.73 -26.49
C SER A 225 -19.19 -31.81 -26.50
N GLY A 226 -18.58 -31.35 -27.58
CA GLY A 226 -17.13 -31.31 -27.69
C GLY A 226 -16.46 -30.27 -26.79
N ILE A 227 -15.15 -30.41 -26.60
CA ILE A 227 -14.29 -29.49 -25.84
C ILE A 227 -13.83 -28.38 -26.78
N TYR A 228 -14.20 -27.14 -26.49
CA TYR A 228 -13.64 -26.00 -27.21
C TYR A 228 -12.25 -25.66 -26.67
N ILE A 229 -11.28 -25.55 -27.57
CA ILE A 229 -9.93 -25.16 -27.24
C ILE A 229 -9.67 -23.74 -27.76
N PRO A 230 -9.63 -22.74 -26.87
CA PRO A 230 -9.14 -21.43 -27.25
C PRO A 230 -7.68 -21.57 -27.66
N ASN A 231 -7.33 -21.13 -28.86
CA ASN A 231 -5.92 -20.96 -29.22
C ASN A 231 -5.36 -19.77 -28.43
N PRO A 232 -4.44 -19.97 -27.47
CA PRO A 232 -3.87 -18.86 -26.74
C PRO A 232 -2.83 -18.09 -27.56
N TYR A 233 -2.41 -18.60 -28.72
CA TYR A 233 -1.48 -17.98 -29.65
C TYR A 233 -2.24 -17.13 -30.68
N ASP A 234 -1.83 -15.88 -30.88
CA ASP A 234 -2.46 -14.93 -31.80
C ASP A 234 -1.79 -14.88 -33.20
N GLY A 235 -0.93 -15.87 -33.49
CA GLY A 235 -0.34 -16.10 -34.81
C GLY A 235 0.85 -15.22 -35.16
N ALA A 236 1.48 -14.56 -34.17
CA ALA A 236 2.74 -13.84 -34.33
C ALA A 236 3.89 -14.36 -33.45
N GLU A 237 3.63 -15.29 -32.54
CA GLU A 237 4.60 -15.72 -31.53
C GLU A 237 5.43 -16.91 -32.01
N ASP A 238 6.50 -16.53 -32.71
CA ASP A 238 7.64 -17.33 -33.12
C ASP A 238 8.31 -18.02 -31.89
N LEU A 239 8.96 -19.16 -32.09
CA LEU A 239 9.87 -19.75 -31.10
C LEU A 239 11.04 -18.80 -30.74
N ASN A 240 11.22 -17.77 -31.57
CA ASN A 240 12.06 -16.61 -31.31
C ASN A 240 11.41 -15.55 -30.39
N ASN A 241 10.26 -15.83 -29.75
CA ASN A 241 9.67 -14.95 -28.75
C ASN A 241 10.69 -14.83 -27.60
N LEU A 242 11.24 -13.61 -27.45
CA LEU A 242 12.27 -13.31 -26.47
C LEU A 242 11.85 -13.67 -25.04
N GLY A 243 10.56 -13.55 -24.70
CA GLY A 243 10.03 -13.94 -23.40
C GLY A 243 10.06 -15.46 -23.16
N PHE A 244 9.76 -16.25 -24.20
CA PHE A 244 9.85 -17.71 -24.14
C PHE A 244 11.30 -18.20 -24.06
N MET A 245 12.17 -17.70 -24.94
CA MET A 245 13.60 -18.03 -24.91
C MET A 245 14.19 -17.70 -23.54
N LEU A 246 13.88 -16.51 -23.02
CA LEU A 246 14.31 -16.09 -21.70
C LEU A 246 13.79 -17.04 -20.62
N ALA A 247 12.51 -17.38 -20.62
CA ALA A 247 11.95 -18.26 -19.61
C ALA A 247 12.59 -19.66 -19.64
N GLY A 248 12.88 -20.19 -20.84
CA GLY A 248 13.65 -21.41 -21.03
C GLY A 248 15.07 -21.30 -20.47
N ASP A 249 15.77 -20.19 -20.73
CA ASP A 249 17.09 -19.91 -20.16
C ASP A 249 17.03 -19.81 -18.63
N VAL A 250 15.97 -19.22 -18.07
CA VAL A 250 15.77 -19.13 -16.61
C VAL A 250 15.52 -20.51 -16.00
N VAL A 251 14.76 -21.39 -16.66
CA VAL A 251 14.62 -22.80 -16.24
C VAL A 251 15.97 -23.50 -16.28
N ALA A 252 16.73 -23.34 -17.37
CA ALA A 252 18.05 -23.95 -17.51
C ALA A 252 18.99 -23.50 -16.38
N TYR A 253 19.06 -22.19 -16.12
CA TYR A 253 19.76 -21.60 -14.98
C TYR A 253 19.29 -22.20 -13.65
N PHE A 254 17.97 -22.22 -13.40
CA PHE A 254 17.40 -22.69 -12.14
C PHE A 254 17.75 -24.17 -11.87
N ASN A 255 17.76 -25.00 -12.91
CA ASN A 255 18.17 -26.41 -12.82
C ASN A 255 19.66 -26.60 -12.48
N THR A 256 20.51 -25.59 -12.68
CA THR A 256 21.91 -25.63 -12.24
C THR A 256 22.09 -25.39 -10.74
N LEU A 257 21.08 -24.85 -10.06
CA LEU A 257 21.15 -24.50 -8.64
C LEU A 257 21.08 -25.75 -7.76
N PRO A 258 21.63 -25.72 -6.53
CA PRO A 258 21.47 -26.81 -5.57
C PRO A 258 20.00 -27.14 -5.28
N ASN A 259 19.67 -28.43 -5.09
CA ASN A 259 18.30 -28.89 -4.79
C ASN A 259 17.64 -28.13 -3.62
N THR A 260 18.43 -27.68 -2.65
CA THR A 260 17.93 -26.91 -1.51
C THR A 260 17.42 -25.53 -1.92
N ILE A 261 18.06 -24.87 -2.89
CA ILE A 261 17.58 -23.62 -3.49
C ILE A 261 16.40 -23.90 -4.43
N GLN A 262 16.48 -24.97 -5.21
CA GLN A 262 15.37 -25.36 -6.11
C GLN A 262 14.06 -25.58 -5.34
N SER A 263 14.13 -26.15 -4.13
CA SER A 263 12.96 -26.35 -3.28
C SER A 263 12.27 -25.06 -2.83
N LEU A 264 12.92 -23.89 -2.93
CA LEU A 264 12.31 -22.61 -2.60
C LEU A 264 11.09 -22.30 -3.48
N THR A 265 11.08 -22.71 -4.75
CA THR A 265 9.93 -22.45 -5.64
C THR A 265 8.71 -23.31 -5.31
N ILE A 266 8.89 -24.40 -4.55
CA ILE A 266 7.78 -25.19 -4.02
C ILE A 266 7.11 -24.41 -2.87
N SER A 267 7.93 -23.83 -1.99
CA SER A 267 7.45 -23.03 -0.85
C SER A 267 6.96 -21.65 -1.26
N TYR A 268 7.60 -21.04 -2.26
CA TYR A 268 7.35 -19.68 -2.74
C TYR A 268 7.24 -19.67 -4.27
N PRO A 269 6.09 -20.07 -4.83
CA PRO A 269 5.92 -20.21 -6.28
C PRO A 269 6.14 -18.92 -7.06
N TRP A 270 6.01 -17.76 -6.41
CA TRP A 270 6.23 -16.45 -7.03
C TRP A 270 7.70 -16.17 -7.37
N ILE A 271 8.68 -16.83 -6.74
CA ILE A 271 10.13 -16.61 -6.99
C ILE A 271 10.45 -16.73 -8.48
N PHE A 272 9.90 -17.75 -9.15
CA PHE A 272 10.23 -18.04 -10.53
C PHE A 272 9.82 -16.91 -11.48
N ASN A 273 8.63 -16.34 -11.28
CA ASN A 273 8.15 -15.23 -12.09
C ASN A 273 9.05 -13.99 -11.94
N TYR A 274 9.49 -13.70 -10.72
CA TYR A 274 10.37 -12.56 -10.46
C TYR A 274 11.81 -12.77 -10.95
N LEU A 275 12.27 -14.02 -11.05
CA LEU A 275 13.53 -14.32 -11.74
C LEU A 275 13.41 -13.99 -13.24
N ILE A 276 12.32 -14.38 -13.90
CA ILE A 276 12.09 -14.02 -15.31
C ILE A 276 12.12 -12.50 -15.49
N ASP A 277 11.36 -11.77 -14.67
CA ASP A 277 11.33 -10.30 -14.74
C ASP A 277 12.72 -9.69 -14.50
N TYR A 278 13.47 -10.21 -13.52
CA TYR A 278 14.83 -9.78 -13.24
C TYR A 278 15.76 -9.98 -14.43
N PHE A 279 15.82 -11.20 -14.97
CA PHE A 279 16.68 -11.50 -16.11
C PHE A 279 16.28 -10.70 -17.35
N SER A 280 14.98 -10.50 -17.59
CA SER A 280 14.47 -9.64 -18.67
C SER A 280 15.04 -8.23 -18.57
N ASN A 281 15.03 -7.66 -17.36
CA ASN A 281 15.50 -6.30 -17.09
C ASN A 281 17.04 -6.18 -17.03
N ASN A 282 17.77 -7.30 -17.00
CA ASN A 282 19.23 -7.33 -16.85
C ASN A 282 19.95 -7.98 -18.05
N GLY A 283 19.35 -7.91 -19.24
CA GLY A 283 19.97 -8.38 -20.48
C GLY A 283 20.00 -9.90 -20.63
N GLY A 284 19.00 -10.58 -20.06
CA GLY A 284 18.85 -12.03 -20.11
C GLY A 284 19.69 -12.78 -19.07
N VAL A 285 19.73 -14.10 -19.23
CA VAL A 285 20.54 -15.01 -18.41
C VAL A 285 21.99 -14.95 -18.91
N ASN A 286 22.83 -14.25 -18.14
CA ASN A 286 24.25 -14.08 -18.45
C ASN A 286 25.07 -14.20 -17.14
N PRO A 287 26.40 -14.37 -17.20
CA PRO A 287 27.18 -14.68 -15.99
C PRO A 287 27.02 -13.69 -14.84
N ILE A 288 26.76 -12.40 -15.12
CA ILE A 288 26.57 -11.37 -14.09
C ILE A 288 25.19 -11.51 -13.46
N SER A 289 24.12 -11.58 -14.27
CA SER A 289 22.76 -11.72 -13.76
C SER A 289 22.55 -13.06 -13.03
N GLU A 290 23.16 -14.15 -13.53
CA GLU A 290 23.16 -15.47 -12.87
C GLU A 290 23.84 -15.42 -11.50
N GLN A 291 25.00 -14.78 -11.41
CA GLN A 291 25.73 -14.65 -10.15
C GLN A 291 24.88 -13.90 -9.12
N ASN A 292 24.24 -12.80 -9.51
CA ASN A 292 23.41 -12.00 -8.62
C ASN A 292 22.17 -12.75 -8.15
N ALA A 293 21.45 -13.37 -9.08
CA ALA A 293 20.28 -14.18 -8.77
C ALA A 293 20.66 -15.34 -7.81
N THR A 294 21.82 -15.94 -8.01
CA THR A 294 22.32 -17.04 -7.15
C THR A 294 22.63 -16.56 -5.74
N ILE A 295 23.28 -15.39 -5.61
CA ILE A 295 23.55 -14.76 -4.31
C ILE A 295 22.23 -14.41 -3.61
N ALA A 296 21.29 -13.80 -4.33
CA ALA A 296 19.98 -13.44 -3.79
C ALA A 296 19.21 -14.67 -3.29
N LEU A 297 19.11 -15.73 -4.10
CA LEU A 297 18.45 -16.99 -3.75
C LEU A 297 19.11 -17.68 -2.55
N THR A 298 20.44 -17.74 -2.51
CA THR A 298 21.18 -18.35 -1.39
C THR A 298 20.98 -17.57 -0.09
N THR A 299 21.02 -16.25 -0.17
CA THR A 299 20.79 -15.37 0.98
C THR A 299 19.35 -15.48 1.48
N PHE A 300 18.38 -15.48 0.56
CA PHE A 300 16.97 -15.65 0.87
C PHE A 300 16.67 -17.03 1.49
N GLN A 301 17.33 -18.09 1.01
CA GLN A 301 17.24 -19.42 1.62
C GLN A 301 17.67 -19.38 3.09
N THR A 302 18.79 -18.72 3.39
CA THR A 302 19.32 -18.57 4.75
C THR A 302 18.38 -17.75 5.64
N LEU A 303 17.81 -16.69 5.07
CA LEU A 303 16.86 -15.81 5.73
C LEU A 303 15.58 -16.57 6.13
N THR A 304 14.98 -17.30 5.18
CA THR A 304 13.71 -18.05 5.33
C THR A 304 13.77 -19.25 6.27
N GLN A 305 14.91 -19.96 6.33
CA GLN A 305 15.10 -21.08 7.27
C GLN A 305 14.84 -20.69 8.73
N ASN A 306 14.96 -19.40 9.04
CA ASN A 306 14.85 -18.86 10.38
C ASN A 306 13.72 -17.79 10.48
N PHE A 307 12.85 -17.62 9.48
CA PHE A 307 11.90 -16.49 9.39
C PHE A 307 10.48 -16.78 9.89
N ASN A 308 10.15 -18.03 10.19
CA ASN A 308 8.77 -18.38 10.54
C ASN A 308 8.44 -18.00 11.99
N SER A 309 7.73 -16.88 12.15
CA SER A 309 7.05 -16.54 13.40
C SER A 309 5.69 -17.25 13.46
N PRO A 310 5.45 -18.13 14.46
CA PRO A 310 4.15 -18.76 14.63
C PRO A 310 3.05 -17.76 15.05
N ASN A 311 3.42 -16.54 15.45
CA ASN A 311 2.51 -15.52 15.94
C ASN A 311 2.02 -14.56 14.84
N TRP A 312 2.57 -14.63 13.63
CA TRP A 312 2.15 -13.78 12.52
C TRP A 312 1.11 -14.47 11.65
N LEU A 313 0.28 -13.66 10.99
CA LEU A 313 -0.60 -14.15 9.94
C LEU A 313 0.24 -14.74 8.80
N THR A 314 -0.30 -15.78 8.14
CA THR A 314 0.34 -16.38 6.97
C THR A 314 0.58 -15.33 5.87
N THR A 315 -0.33 -14.36 5.73
CA THR A 315 -0.19 -13.25 4.79
C THR A 315 1.02 -12.37 5.09
N SER A 316 1.24 -12.00 6.36
CA SER A 316 2.39 -11.19 6.78
C SER A 316 3.71 -11.93 6.54
N ASN A 317 3.76 -13.24 6.82
CA ASN A 317 4.92 -14.09 6.50
C ASN A 317 5.20 -14.12 4.98
N GLU A 318 4.18 -14.22 4.13
CA GLU A 318 4.36 -14.18 2.67
C GLU A 318 4.82 -12.79 2.19
N GLN A 319 4.23 -11.71 2.70
CA GLN A 319 4.57 -10.33 2.32
C GLN A 319 6.04 -10.00 2.62
N ILE A 320 6.51 -10.33 3.83
CA ILE A 320 7.89 -10.03 4.22
C ILE A 320 8.90 -10.91 3.48
N ASN A 321 8.57 -12.19 3.23
CA ASN A 321 9.40 -13.07 2.42
C ASN A 321 9.49 -12.57 0.97
N PHE A 322 8.36 -12.14 0.42
CA PHE A 322 8.31 -11.51 -0.89
C PHE A 322 9.22 -10.27 -0.96
N TRP A 323 9.02 -9.32 -0.03
CA TRP A 323 9.82 -8.10 0.04
C TRP A 323 11.31 -8.42 0.16
N ALA A 324 11.70 -9.32 1.08
CA ALA A 324 13.10 -9.65 1.30
C ALA A 324 13.75 -10.27 0.05
N PHE A 325 13.07 -11.19 -0.63
CA PHE A 325 13.58 -11.76 -1.88
C PHE A 325 13.72 -10.70 -2.97
N TYR A 326 12.70 -9.88 -3.16
CA TYR A 326 12.72 -8.84 -4.18
C TYR A 326 13.86 -7.84 -3.94
N THR A 327 14.04 -7.41 -2.69
CA THR A 327 15.12 -6.50 -2.29
C THR A 327 16.49 -7.11 -2.55
N LEU A 328 16.71 -8.38 -2.18
CA LEU A 328 17.94 -9.10 -2.49
C LEU A 328 18.19 -9.15 -4.00
N LEU A 329 17.20 -9.57 -4.78
CA LEU A 329 17.35 -9.78 -6.22
C LEU A 329 17.73 -8.49 -6.96
N ASN A 330 17.12 -7.36 -6.60
CA ASN A 330 17.32 -6.10 -7.31
C ASN A 330 18.47 -5.23 -6.76
N ASN A 331 19.01 -5.54 -5.57
CA ASN A 331 20.05 -4.73 -4.93
C ASN A 331 21.39 -5.45 -4.70
N THR A 332 21.53 -6.73 -5.06
CA THR A 332 22.74 -7.53 -4.81
C THR A 332 24.06 -6.86 -5.25
N ASN A 333 24.03 -6.05 -6.32
CA ASN A 333 25.22 -5.35 -6.85
C ASN A 333 25.23 -3.84 -6.59
N GLN A 334 24.24 -3.30 -5.89
CA GLN A 334 24.21 -1.87 -5.61
C GLN A 334 25.23 -1.55 -4.53
N ARG A 335 26.06 -0.54 -4.80
CA ARG A 335 27.08 -0.08 -3.86
C ARG A 335 26.37 0.51 -2.63
N GLY A 336 26.49 -0.17 -1.49
CA GLY A 336 25.87 0.25 -0.23
C GLY A 336 24.80 -0.71 0.29
N PHE A 337 24.30 -1.64 -0.53
CA PHE A 337 23.40 -2.68 -0.04
C PHE A 337 24.16 -3.69 0.83
N ASN A 338 23.70 -3.89 2.07
CA ASN A 338 24.25 -4.86 2.99
C ASN A 338 23.18 -5.90 3.36
N PRO A 339 23.32 -7.16 2.95
CA PRO A 339 22.34 -8.20 3.30
C PRO A 339 22.10 -8.36 4.80
N GLN A 340 23.06 -7.97 5.65
CA GLN A 340 22.91 -7.99 7.10
C GLN A 340 21.74 -7.12 7.60
N ASP A 341 21.41 -6.05 6.87
CA ASP A 341 20.32 -5.14 7.21
C ASP A 341 18.96 -5.87 7.17
N LEU A 342 18.79 -6.82 6.25
CA LEU A 342 17.59 -7.67 6.19
C LEU A 342 17.49 -8.61 7.40
N PHE A 343 18.62 -9.10 7.90
CA PHE A 343 18.67 -9.92 9.11
C PHE A 343 18.39 -9.09 10.36
N GLU A 344 18.86 -7.84 10.41
CA GLU A 344 18.54 -6.91 11.51
C GLU A 344 17.04 -6.59 11.56
N ILE A 345 16.44 -6.23 10.41
CA ILE A 345 15.00 -5.99 10.31
C ILE A 345 14.22 -7.20 10.79
N LYS A 346 14.61 -8.38 10.32
CA LYS A 346 14.00 -9.63 10.74
C LYS A 346 14.07 -9.85 12.24
N ASP A 347 15.26 -9.77 12.83
CA ASP A 347 15.48 -10.09 14.24
C ASP A 347 14.66 -9.14 15.13
N TYR A 348 14.55 -7.87 14.71
CA TYR A 348 13.62 -6.94 15.34
C TYR A 348 12.16 -7.37 15.18
N LEU A 349 11.68 -7.64 13.96
CA LEU A 349 10.30 -8.03 13.72
C LEU A 349 9.90 -9.22 14.61
N LEU A 350 10.76 -10.23 14.73
CA LEU A 350 10.52 -11.43 15.54
C LEU A 350 10.39 -11.15 17.05
N SER A 351 10.99 -10.06 17.53
CA SER A 351 10.96 -9.66 18.94
C SER A 351 9.98 -8.51 19.24
N ALA A 352 9.53 -7.79 18.21
CA ALA A 352 8.59 -6.69 18.33
C ALA A 352 7.18 -7.16 18.71
N ASN A 353 6.35 -6.22 19.17
CA ASN A 353 4.93 -6.53 19.34
C ASN A 353 4.29 -6.83 17.94
N PRO A 354 3.27 -7.70 17.86
CA PRO A 354 2.71 -8.11 16.58
C PRO A 354 2.18 -6.96 15.72
N GLN A 355 1.56 -5.95 16.34
CA GLN A 355 1.00 -4.80 15.62
C GLN A 355 2.10 -3.96 14.97
N THR A 356 3.18 -3.65 15.69
CA THR A 356 4.33 -2.92 15.13
C THR A 356 5.02 -3.72 14.04
N ALA A 357 5.17 -5.04 14.23
CA ALA A 357 5.73 -5.91 13.20
C ALA A 357 4.86 -5.89 11.92
N GLU A 358 3.53 -5.99 12.05
CA GLU A 358 2.59 -5.94 10.94
C GLU A 358 2.65 -4.59 10.20
N SER A 359 2.67 -3.46 10.91
CA SER A 359 2.80 -2.13 10.29
C SER A 359 4.11 -1.96 9.52
N ILE A 360 5.23 -2.52 10.01
CA ILE A 360 6.53 -2.49 9.30
C ILE A 360 6.47 -3.38 8.06
N ILE A 361 5.91 -4.60 8.17
CA ILE A 361 5.77 -5.54 7.04
C ILE A 361 4.92 -4.92 5.94
N ASP A 362 3.77 -4.34 6.28
CA ASP A 362 2.87 -3.71 5.31
C ASP A 362 3.53 -2.50 4.63
N TYR A 363 4.29 -1.70 5.38
CA TYR A 363 5.05 -0.58 4.83
C TYR A 363 6.12 -1.04 3.84
N LEU A 364 6.96 -2.00 4.23
CA LEU A 364 8.01 -2.55 3.37
C LEU A 364 7.43 -3.22 2.12
N PHE A 365 6.36 -3.99 2.28
CA PHE A 365 5.67 -4.65 1.17
C PHE A 365 5.02 -3.64 0.22
N SER A 366 4.40 -2.58 0.74
CA SER A 366 3.77 -1.55 -0.11
C SER A 366 4.79 -0.70 -0.87
N ASN A 367 6.02 -0.61 -0.34
CA ASN A 367 7.12 0.21 -0.89
C ASN A 367 8.32 -0.66 -1.32
N PHE A 368 8.08 -1.90 -1.76
CA PHE A 368 9.13 -2.88 -2.06
C PHE A 368 10.11 -2.47 -3.16
N ASN A 369 9.75 -1.48 -3.97
CA ASN A 369 10.58 -0.90 -5.04
C ASN A 369 11.38 0.34 -4.60
N ASP A 370 11.18 0.82 -3.37
CA ASP A 370 11.76 2.05 -2.86
C ASP A 370 12.89 1.75 -1.87
N THR A 371 14.11 2.15 -2.21
CA THR A 371 15.29 1.98 -1.36
C THR A 371 15.20 2.82 -0.08
N GLU A 372 14.52 3.98 -0.13
CA GLU A 372 14.34 4.85 1.03
C GLU A 372 13.48 4.19 2.12
N SER A 373 12.58 3.27 1.73
CA SER A 373 11.73 2.55 2.68
C SER A 373 12.54 1.65 3.63
N MET A 374 13.57 0.98 3.12
CA MET A 374 14.45 0.13 3.93
C MET A 374 15.34 0.99 4.83
N GLU A 375 15.92 2.06 4.30
CA GLU A 375 16.73 3.00 5.08
C GLU A 375 15.92 3.61 6.23
N PHE A 376 14.66 4.01 5.96
CA PHE A 376 13.76 4.52 6.98
C PHE A 376 13.50 3.48 8.09
N VAL A 377 13.23 2.22 7.74
CA VAL A 377 13.00 1.17 8.76
C VAL A 377 14.27 0.95 9.58
N LEU A 378 15.45 0.84 8.96
CA LEU A 378 16.71 0.69 9.69
C LEU A 378 16.98 1.88 10.63
N ASP A 379 16.75 3.10 10.17
CA ASP A 379 16.84 4.30 11.00
C ASP A 379 15.88 4.26 12.19
N PHE A 380 14.65 3.79 11.98
CA PHE A 380 13.67 3.59 13.04
C PHE A 380 14.16 2.55 14.06
N LEU A 381 14.64 1.38 13.60
CA LEU A 381 15.13 0.30 14.47
C LEU A 381 16.30 0.74 15.34
N ARG A 382 17.29 1.38 14.71
CA ARG A 382 18.44 1.96 15.41
C ARG A 382 17.99 2.97 16.46
N ASN A 383 17.02 3.84 16.15
CA ASN A 383 16.49 4.77 17.13
C ASN A 383 15.76 4.06 18.29
N VAL A 384 15.03 2.96 18.05
CA VAL A 384 14.43 2.16 19.13
C VAL A 384 15.52 1.61 20.05
N GLU A 385 16.55 0.97 19.50
CA GLU A 385 17.63 0.35 20.26
C GLU A 385 18.44 1.38 21.05
N GLU A 386 18.90 2.44 20.40
CA GLU A 386 19.85 3.40 20.98
C GLU A 386 19.20 4.35 21.99
N SER A 387 17.91 4.66 21.82
CA SER A 387 17.17 5.55 22.71
C SER A 387 16.51 4.81 23.89
N GLY A 388 16.29 3.50 23.76
CA GLY A 388 15.50 2.71 24.71
C GLY A 388 14.02 3.13 24.77
N LEU A 389 13.54 3.87 23.76
CA LEU A 389 12.15 4.30 23.65
C LEU A 389 11.29 3.22 23.00
N ASN A 390 10.00 3.23 23.32
CA ASN A 390 9.03 2.38 22.65
C ASN A 390 8.36 3.20 21.54
N LEU A 391 9.09 3.40 20.44
CA LEU A 391 8.63 4.22 19.32
C LEU A 391 7.43 3.58 18.61
N ASP A 392 6.43 4.40 18.31
CA ASP A 392 5.27 4.04 17.51
C ASP A 392 5.63 4.21 16.01
N PHE A 393 5.69 3.10 15.28
CA PHE A 393 6.11 3.08 13.89
C PHE A 393 5.18 3.91 12.99
N GLU A 394 3.86 3.77 13.10
CA GLU A 394 2.90 4.47 12.25
C GLU A 394 2.92 5.98 12.50
N LYS A 395 2.99 6.39 13.78
CA LYS A 395 3.11 7.81 14.12
C LYS A 395 4.45 8.35 13.65
N THR A 396 5.54 7.59 13.82
CA THR A 396 6.87 8.00 13.38
C THR A 396 6.91 8.15 11.86
N LEU A 397 6.32 7.23 11.10
CA LEU A 397 6.20 7.29 9.65
C LEU A 397 5.48 8.58 9.21
N ASN A 398 4.35 8.88 9.84
CA ASN A 398 3.52 10.05 9.52
C ASN A 398 3.96 11.35 10.21
N SER A 399 5.08 11.34 10.92
CA SER A 399 5.58 12.46 11.71
C SER A 399 6.98 12.88 11.25
N PRO A 400 7.31 14.17 11.34
CA PRO A 400 8.69 14.65 11.24
C PRO A 400 9.61 14.13 12.38
N ALA A 401 9.05 13.59 13.47
CA ALA A 401 9.77 13.06 14.62
C ALA A 401 9.56 11.55 14.80
N ASN A 402 10.48 10.92 15.54
CA ASN A 402 10.27 9.61 16.13
C ASN A 402 9.42 9.76 17.39
N ILE A 403 8.24 9.14 17.42
CA ILE A 403 7.23 9.38 18.46
C ILE A 403 7.13 8.18 19.41
N ASP A 404 7.29 8.41 20.71
CA ASP A 404 6.93 7.48 21.79
C ASP A 404 5.77 8.08 22.60
N ASP A 405 4.55 7.56 22.43
CA ASP A 405 3.40 7.85 23.30
C ASP A 405 3.00 6.63 24.13
N SER A 406 3.89 5.65 24.30
CA SER A 406 3.61 4.40 25.02
C SER A 406 3.26 4.61 26.50
N ALA A 407 3.67 5.75 27.07
CA ALA A 407 3.32 6.15 28.43
C ALA A 407 1.91 6.79 28.55
N ILE A 408 1.14 6.84 27.46
CA ILE A 408 -0.23 7.35 27.43
C ILE A 408 -1.21 6.18 27.27
N ASP A 409 -1.78 5.74 28.39
CA ASP A 409 -2.83 4.72 28.37
C ASP A 409 -4.18 5.33 27.91
N LYS A 410 -4.50 5.16 26.63
CA LYS A 410 -5.73 5.65 26.00
C LYS A 410 -7.01 4.95 26.48
N SER A 411 -6.92 3.94 27.33
CA SER A 411 -8.08 3.34 28.01
C SER A 411 -8.49 4.12 29.26
N THR A 412 -7.60 4.95 29.81
CA THR A 412 -7.88 5.78 30.99
C THR A 412 -8.58 7.10 30.61
N PRO A 413 -9.37 7.70 31.52
CA PRO A 413 -9.96 9.02 31.29
C PRO A 413 -8.92 10.10 30.95
N GLU A 414 -7.76 10.06 31.59
CA GLU A 414 -6.66 11.00 31.34
C GLU A 414 -6.05 10.82 29.95
N GLY A 415 -5.78 9.57 29.55
CA GLY A 415 -5.24 9.27 28.22
C GLY A 415 -6.22 9.63 27.10
N GLN A 416 -7.51 9.32 27.26
CA GLN A 416 -8.56 9.72 26.31
C GLN A 416 -8.64 11.23 26.16
N LYS A 417 -8.59 11.96 27.29
CA LYS A 417 -8.65 13.42 27.28
C LYS A 417 -7.40 14.04 26.66
N PHE A 418 -6.21 13.52 26.96
CA PHE A 418 -4.97 13.96 26.31
C PHE A 418 -5.03 13.71 24.79
N ASP A 419 -5.37 12.50 24.36
CA ASP A 419 -5.41 12.10 22.94
C ASP A 419 -6.41 12.96 22.15
N CYS A 420 -7.61 13.19 22.70
CA CYS A 420 -8.60 14.08 22.10
C CYS A 420 -8.07 15.52 21.91
N ILE A 421 -7.48 16.11 22.95
CA ILE A 421 -7.03 17.50 22.92
C ILE A 421 -5.82 17.64 21.99
N TYR A 422 -4.91 16.66 22.01
CA TYR A 422 -3.78 16.61 21.09
C TYR A 422 -4.23 16.50 19.63
N LYS A 423 -5.24 15.66 19.33
CA LYS A 423 -5.83 15.58 17.99
C LYS A 423 -6.44 16.91 17.55
N LYS A 424 -7.18 17.60 18.42
CA LYS A 424 -7.72 18.95 18.14
C LYS A 424 -6.62 19.98 17.89
N LEU A 425 -5.49 19.91 18.63
CA LEU A 425 -4.32 20.74 18.34
C LEU A 425 -3.74 20.43 16.95
N MET A 426 -3.66 19.16 16.58
CA MET A 426 -3.21 18.74 15.25
C MET A 426 -4.15 19.15 14.11
N GLU A 427 -5.36 19.64 14.40
CA GLU A 427 -6.22 20.25 13.37
C GLU A 427 -5.76 21.67 12.98
N SER A 428 -4.96 22.34 13.82
CA SER A 428 -4.37 23.65 13.50
C SER A 428 -3.24 23.50 12.46
N PRO A 429 -3.36 24.15 11.28
CA PRO A 429 -2.25 24.25 10.33
C PRO A 429 -1.02 24.90 10.96
N SER A 430 -1.20 25.96 11.76
CA SER A 430 -0.08 26.63 12.45
C SER A 430 0.65 25.70 13.43
N PHE A 431 -0.07 24.84 14.14
CA PHE A 431 0.51 23.85 15.05
C PHE A 431 1.24 22.74 14.31
N LYS A 432 0.65 22.22 13.23
CA LYS A 432 1.31 21.25 12.34
C LYS A 432 2.60 21.82 11.75
N ASN A 433 2.55 23.05 11.25
CA ASN A 433 3.72 23.75 10.72
C ASN A 433 4.78 23.94 11.80
N LEU A 434 4.40 24.34 13.02
CA LEU A 434 5.33 24.41 14.15
C LEU A 434 6.01 23.04 14.39
N PHE A 435 5.25 21.95 14.39
CA PHE A 435 5.79 20.60 14.56
C PHE A 435 6.71 20.15 13.42
N VAL A 436 6.29 20.32 12.17
CA VAL A 436 7.10 20.04 10.97
C VAL A 436 8.35 20.89 10.97
N ASN A 437 8.24 22.16 11.31
CA ASN A 437 9.40 23.04 11.39
C ASN A 437 10.30 22.72 12.58
N THR A 438 9.76 22.13 13.64
CA THR A 438 10.56 21.73 14.79
C THR A 438 11.36 20.47 14.53
N PHE A 439 10.69 19.45 14.01
CA PHE A 439 11.22 18.09 13.99
C PHE A 439 11.60 17.64 12.59
N GLY A 440 11.10 18.30 11.53
CA GLY A 440 11.21 17.86 10.13
C GLY A 440 12.02 18.82 9.26
N GLY A 441 12.21 18.45 8.00
CA GLY A 441 13.19 19.06 7.10
C GLY A 441 14.17 18.01 6.62
N GLU A 442 15.35 18.43 6.18
CA GLU A 442 16.42 17.53 5.72
C GLU A 442 17.24 16.91 6.86
N GLN A 443 16.94 17.23 8.12
CA GLN A 443 17.63 16.61 9.25
C GLN A 443 17.12 15.20 9.57
N THR A 444 17.94 14.44 10.28
CA THR A 444 17.53 13.17 10.89
C THR A 444 16.38 13.38 11.87
N LYS A 445 15.42 12.44 11.89
CA LYS A 445 14.27 12.51 12.80
C LYS A 445 14.75 12.52 14.25
N LEU A 446 14.17 13.41 15.05
CA LEU A 446 14.46 13.57 16.46
C LEU A 446 13.44 12.82 17.31
N ASN A 447 13.88 12.35 18.48
CA ASN A 447 13.04 11.56 19.38
C ASN A 447 12.16 12.46 20.27
N VAL A 448 10.87 12.14 20.35
CA VAL A 448 9.90 12.82 21.22
C VAL A 448 9.13 11.77 22.00
N LYS A 449 9.13 11.90 23.33
CA LYS A 449 8.34 11.06 24.23
C LYS A 449 7.27 11.90 24.92
N PHE A 450 6.02 11.44 24.88
CA PHE A 450 4.92 12.02 25.65
C PHE A 450 4.59 11.13 26.86
N GLU A 451 4.40 11.76 28.02
CA GLU A 451 4.08 11.08 29.28
C GLU A 451 2.96 11.81 30.03
N ILE A 452 1.99 11.07 30.57
CA ILE A 452 1.09 11.59 31.62
C ILE A 452 1.77 11.32 32.97
N ALA A 453 2.33 12.37 33.56
CA ALA A 453 3.13 12.25 34.77
C ALA A 453 2.28 12.36 36.04
N GLU A 454 2.43 11.38 36.93
CA GLU A 454 1.75 11.35 38.24
C GLU A 454 2.51 12.11 39.33
N ASN A 455 3.83 12.28 39.16
CA ASN A 455 4.75 12.78 40.17
C ASN A 455 5.13 14.26 39.98
N LEU A 456 4.45 15.00 39.10
CA LEU A 456 4.67 16.44 38.98
C LEU A 456 4.00 17.19 40.14
N PRO A 457 4.66 18.22 40.73
CA PRO A 457 4.05 19.05 41.76
C PRO A 457 2.69 19.62 41.31
N ASN A 458 1.74 19.80 42.23
CA ASN A 458 0.42 20.35 41.93
C ASN A 458 0.44 21.75 41.31
N THR A 459 1.54 22.47 41.46
CA THR A 459 1.79 23.80 40.88
C THR A 459 2.33 23.74 39.45
N THR A 460 2.72 22.56 38.97
CA THR A 460 3.34 22.35 37.67
C THR A 460 2.35 21.63 36.76
N ASN A 461 1.86 22.30 35.72
CA ASN A 461 0.90 21.73 34.78
C ASN A 461 1.56 20.76 33.77
N GLY A 462 2.83 20.99 33.45
CA GLY A 462 3.64 20.17 32.56
C GLY A 462 5.11 20.59 32.65
N ASN A 463 6.00 19.81 32.04
CA ASN A 463 7.37 20.20 31.80
C ASN A 463 7.95 19.46 30.59
N CYS A 464 8.96 20.06 29.96
CA CYS A 464 9.75 19.44 28.90
C CYS A 464 11.20 19.27 29.35
N LEU A 465 11.75 18.08 29.15
CA LEU A 465 13.15 17.75 29.47
C LEU A 465 13.89 17.31 28.20
N LEU A 466 15.15 17.72 28.09
CA LEU A 466 16.05 17.22 27.08
C LEU A 466 16.93 16.13 27.68
N LEU A 467 16.78 14.90 27.19
CA LEU A 467 17.52 13.74 27.65
C LEU A 467 18.56 13.34 26.61
N PRO A 468 19.83 13.13 26.97
CA PRO A 468 20.82 12.58 26.04
C PRO A 468 20.48 11.11 25.77
N ALA A 469 20.60 10.67 24.51
CA ALA A 469 20.59 9.27 24.12
C ALA A 469 22.03 8.75 23.96
N SER A 470 22.19 7.43 24.05
CA SER A 470 23.52 6.77 24.07
C SER A 470 24.34 6.97 22.78
N ASN A 471 23.66 7.18 21.66
CA ASN A 471 24.20 7.45 20.32
C ASN A 471 24.58 8.92 20.07
N GLY A 472 24.46 9.80 21.08
CA GLY A 472 24.65 11.23 20.92
C GLY A 472 23.45 11.96 20.28
N ASN A 473 22.34 11.25 20.03
CA ASN A 473 21.04 11.84 19.73
C ASN A 473 20.39 12.35 21.03
N TYR A 474 19.23 12.98 20.92
CA TYR A 474 18.51 13.55 22.06
C TYR A 474 17.03 13.19 22.00
N THR A 475 16.45 13.02 23.18
CA THR A 475 15.01 12.82 23.36
C THR A 475 14.40 14.02 24.07
N ASN A 476 13.37 14.60 23.47
CA ASN A 476 12.50 15.55 24.16
C ASN A 476 11.40 14.78 24.90
N LEU A 477 11.47 14.77 26.22
CA LEU A 477 10.45 14.20 27.08
C LEU A 477 9.46 15.30 27.49
N ILE A 478 8.27 15.26 26.92
CA ILE A 478 7.15 16.15 27.23
C ILE A 478 6.23 15.46 28.23
N ARG A 479 6.10 16.03 29.42
CA ARG A 479 5.32 15.45 30.52
C ARG A 479 4.16 16.36 30.86
N ILE A 480 2.95 15.81 30.87
CA ILE A 480 1.73 16.53 31.25
C ILE A 480 1.25 16.02 32.60
N ASN A 481 0.96 16.93 33.54
CA ASN A 481 0.53 16.53 34.88
C ASN A 481 -0.86 15.87 34.82
N LYS A 482 -0.97 14.63 35.32
CA LYS A 482 -2.23 13.89 35.42
C LYS A 482 -3.35 14.71 36.08
N ASN A 483 -3.00 15.54 37.07
CA ASN A 483 -3.95 16.33 37.85
C ASN A 483 -4.72 17.38 37.04
N ILE A 484 -4.18 17.84 35.91
CA ILE A 484 -4.90 18.79 35.04
C ILE A 484 -5.87 18.09 34.08
N LEU A 485 -5.71 16.78 33.86
CA LEU A 485 -6.52 15.99 32.95
C LEU A 485 -7.79 15.47 33.65
N ALA A 486 -7.64 14.70 34.74
CA ALA A 486 -8.77 14.12 35.49
C ALA A 486 -8.60 14.16 37.04
N GLY A 487 -7.64 14.90 37.57
CA GLY A 487 -7.41 14.99 39.03
C GLY A 487 -8.15 16.15 39.74
N PRO A 488 -7.73 16.51 40.97
CA PRO A 488 -8.39 17.57 41.75
C PRO A 488 -8.28 18.97 41.13
N ASN A 489 -7.39 19.14 40.16
CA ASN A 489 -7.12 20.40 39.47
C ASN A 489 -7.52 20.36 38.00
N VAL A 490 -8.55 19.58 37.65
CA VAL A 490 -9.06 19.46 36.27
C VAL A 490 -9.17 20.84 35.62
N ARG A 491 -8.46 20.98 34.51
CA ARG A 491 -8.46 22.19 33.71
C ARG A 491 -9.42 22.03 32.54
N SER A 492 -9.83 23.18 32.01
CA SER A 492 -10.57 23.23 30.75
C SER A 492 -9.72 22.69 29.61
N ASN A 493 -10.37 22.19 28.56
CA ASN A 493 -9.67 21.68 27.39
C ASN A 493 -8.78 22.75 26.74
N PHE A 494 -9.19 24.03 26.80
CA PHE A 494 -8.37 25.16 26.36
C PHE A 494 -7.06 25.29 27.16
N LYS A 495 -7.11 25.17 28.49
CA LYS A 495 -5.93 25.20 29.37
C LYS A 495 -5.00 24.01 29.18
N ILE A 496 -5.55 22.82 28.96
CA ILE A 496 -4.75 21.62 28.66
C ILE A 496 -4.05 21.76 27.31
N ALA A 497 -4.78 22.20 26.27
CA ALA A 497 -4.21 22.44 24.94
C ALA A 497 -3.03 23.43 25.01
N LYS A 498 -3.18 24.49 25.81
CA LYS A 498 -2.11 25.46 26.05
C LYS A 498 -0.90 24.85 26.74
N THR A 499 -1.09 24.02 27.77
CA THR A 499 0.02 23.33 28.42
C THR A 499 0.76 22.44 27.41
N ILE A 500 0.04 21.64 26.61
CA ILE A 500 0.66 20.79 25.58
C ILE A 500 1.48 21.64 24.60
N LEU A 501 0.87 22.67 24.01
CA LEU A 501 1.56 23.59 23.09
C LEU A 501 2.79 24.25 23.72
N HIS A 502 2.67 24.70 24.98
CA HIS A 502 3.77 25.32 25.71
C HIS A 502 4.97 24.37 25.87
N GLU A 503 4.72 23.11 26.25
CA GLU A 503 5.80 22.13 26.37
C GLU A 503 6.37 21.71 25.00
N CYS A 504 5.56 21.68 23.94
CA CYS A 504 6.06 21.44 22.58
C CYS A 504 6.99 22.57 22.09
N ILE A 505 6.70 23.82 22.46
CA ILE A 505 7.61 24.95 22.19
C ILE A 505 8.92 24.82 22.98
N HIS A 506 8.87 24.35 24.23
CA HIS A 506 10.11 24.02 24.94
C HIS A 506 10.93 22.95 24.23
N ALA A 507 10.28 21.89 23.70
CA ALA A 507 10.95 20.88 22.90
C ALA A 507 11.62 21.47 21.65
N TYR A 508 10.94 22.40 20.96
CA TYR A 508 11.53 23.15 19.84
C TYR A 508 12.78 23.93 20.26
N LEU A 509 12.70 24.69 21.35
CA LEU A 509 13.83 25.49 21.84
C LEU A 509 15.00 24.61 22.31
N ASN A 510 14.73 23.42 22.83
CA ASN A 510 15.76 22.45 23.19
C ASN A 510 16.53 21.92 21.96
N ILE A 511 15.84 21.65 20.86
CA ILE A 511 16.46 21.21 19.61
C ILE A 511 17.39 22.28 19.06
N LYS A 512 16.91 23.53 19.01
CA LYS A 512 17.72 24.67 18.57
C LYS A 512 18.92 24.94 19.48
N LYS A 513 18.80 24.62 20.78
CA LYS A 513 19.92 24.68 21.73
C LYS A 513 21.00 23.63 21.44
N ILE A 514 20.63 22.42 20.98
CA ILE A 514 21.60 21.38 20.63
C ILE A 514 22.42 21.81 19.41
N ASN A 515 21.72 22.21 18.35
CA ASN A 515 22.34 22.66 17.11
C ASN A 515 21.39 23.63 16.43
N CYS A 516 21.85 24.87 16.22
CA CYS A 516 21.04 25.94 15.64
C CYS A 516 20.55 25.62 14.21
N ASN A 517 21.23 24.71 13.52
CA ASN A 517 20.89 24.25 12.18
C ASN A 517 19.88 23.09 12.16
N LEU A 518 19.53 22.49 13.30
CA LEU A 518 18.51 21.44 13.37
C LEU A 518 17.10 22.04 13.46
N GLY A 519 16.13 21.44 12.78
CA GLY A 519 14.77 21.97 12.64
C GLY A 519 14.70 23.08 11.57
N SER A 520 13.59 23.18 10.85
CA SER A 520 13.34 24.26 9.89
C SER A 520 12.99 25.59 10.58
N THR A 521 12.77 26.64 9.79
CA THR A 521 12.41 27.98 10.26
C THR A 521 10.90 28.12 10.42
N ILE A 522 10.46 28.79 11.50
CA ILE A 522 9.08 29.27 11.63
C ILE A 522 8.99 30.58 10.85
N THR A 523 8.27 30.58 9.73
CA THR A 523 8.12 31.73 8.82
C THR A 523 7.19 32.81 9.38
N GLU A 524 6.35 32.51 10.35
CA GLU A 524 5.30 33.42 10.86
C GLU A 524 5.79 34.51 11.84
N LEU A 525 7.11 34.70 12.01
CA LEU A 525 7.66 35.62 13.01
C LEU A 525 8.07 36.97 12.41
N ASN A 526 7.13 37.91 12.30
CA ASN A 526 7.38 39.32 11.96
C ASN A 526 8.12 39.56 10.63
N GLY A 527 7.96 38.69 9.63
CA GLY A 527 8.56 38.86 8.30
C GLY A 527 10.06 38.60 8.24
N LEU A 528 10.66 38.11 9.33
CA LEU A 528 11.97 37.47 9.35
C LEU A 528 11.75 35.97 9.52
N ASP A 529 12.51 35.15 8.80
CA ASP A 529 12.48 33.73 9.10
C ASP A 529 13.11 33.49 10.49
N LEU A 530 12.69 32.43 11.18
CA LEU A 530 13.20 32.17 12.51
C LEU A 530 14.71 31.84 12.53
N GLN A 531 15.35 31.50 11.41
CA GLN A 531 16.81 31.39 11.34
C GLN A 531 17.48 32.77 11.37
N GLN A 532 16.85 33.82 10.86
CA GLN A 532 17.30 35.20 10.98
C GLN A 532 17.10 35.73 12.41
N LEU A 533 15.99 35.39 13.06
CA LEU A 533 15.74 35.70 14.48
C LEU A 533 16.66 34.89 15.41
N ILE A 534 16.78 33.58 15.22
CA ILE A 534 17.71 32.73 15.99
C ILE A 534 19.17 33.08 15.66
N GLY A 535 19.51 33.39 14.42
CA GLY A 535 20.84 33.84 14.02
C GLY A 535 21.20 35.24 14.55
N THR A 536 20.21 36.05 14.94
CA THR A 536 20.43 37.25 15.76
C THR A 536 20.55 36.92 17.25
N PHE A 537 20.00 35.78 17.70
CA PHE A 537 19.97 35.42 19.11
C PHE A 537 20.99 34.38 19.58
N TYR A 538 21.56 33.57 18.70
CA TYR A 538 22.47 32.47 19.02
C TYR A 538 23.84 32.73 18.34
N GLN A 539 24.42 33.91 18.58
CA GLN A 539 25.62 34.38 17.87
C GLN A 539 26.96 33.88 18.42
N SER A 540 26.99 32.87 19.30
CA SER A 540 28.24 32.40 19.91
C SER A 540 28.30 30.88 20.09
N PHE A 541 29.53 30.34 20.11
CA PHE A 541 29.84 28.97 20.52
C PHE A 541 29.21 28.70 21.89
N GLY A 542 28.11 27.93 21.93
CA GLY A 542 27.37 27.62 23.17
C GLY A 542 25.85 27.66 23.07
N CYS A 543 25.29 28.12 21.94
CA CYS A 543 23.86 28.09 21.66
C CYS A 543 22.97 28.65 22.81
N HIS A 544 23.30 29.84 23.31
CA HIS A 544 22.45 30.55 24.27
C HIS A 544 21.45 31.45 23.53
N ILE A 545 20.20 31.54 24.01
CA ILE A 545 19.26 32.58 23.56
C ILE A 545 19.82 33.92 24.03
N SER A 546 20.15 34.84 23.13
CA SER A 546 20.76 36.13 23.44
C SER A 546 20.15 37.26 22.61
N VAL A 547 19.23 38.03 23.16
CA VAL A 547 18.60 39.15 22.44
C VAL A 547 19.45 40.40 22.60
N ASN A 548 19.95 40.96 21.49
CA ASN A 548 20.85 42.12 21.47
C ASN A 548 22.09 41.96 22.38
N GLY A 549 22.67 40.75 22.42
CA GLY A 549 23.87 40.45 23.22
C GLY A 549 23.61 40.13 24.70
N SER A 550 22.35 40.06 25.13
CA SER A 550 21.96 39.70 26.51
C SER A 550 21.29 38.33 26.57
N PRO A 551 21.79 37.37 27.37
CA PRO A 551 21.15 36.08 27.56
C PRO A 551 19.69 36.20 28.01
N GLN A 552 18.78 35.45 27.39
CA GLN A 552 17.38 35.34 27.77
C GLN A 552 17.02 33.92 28.19
N SER A 553 16.06 33.79 29.10
CA SER A 553 15.45 32.49 29.40
C SER A 553 14.53 32.05 28.26
N GLN A 554 14.21 30.76 28.18
CA GLN A 554 13.22 30.26 27.21
C GLN A 554 11.85 30.95 27.38
N HIS A 555 11.42 31.22 28.62
CA HIS A 555 10.16 31.94 28.88
C HIS A 555 10.20 33.40 28.43
N GLU A 556 11.33 34.07 28.62
CA GLU A 556 11.54 35.43 28.14
C GLU A 556 11.46 35.50 26.61
N PHE A 557 12.08 34.54 25.92
CA PHE A 557 11.98 34.40 24.46
C PHE A 557 10.53 34.14 24.01
N MET A 558 9.83 33.22 24.67
CA MET A 558 8.43 32.91 24.37
C MET A 558 7.53 34.14 24.50
N PHE A 559 7.72 34.94 25.55
CA PHE A 559 6.97 36.18 25.78
C PHE A 559 7.19 37.17 24.63
N ASN A 560 8.45 37.38 24.26
CA ASN A 560 8.83 38.40 23.28
C ASN A 560 8.48 38.01 21.84
N HIS A 561 8.48 36.71 21.52
CA HIS A 561 8.45 36.24 20.13
C HIS A 561 7.38 35.21 19.81
N LEU A 562 6.95 34.37 20.74
CA LEU A 562 6.06 33.24 20.42
C LEU A 562 4.59 33.49 20.75
N VAL A 563 4.25 34.57 21.44
CA VAL A 563 2.85 34.96 21.71
C VAL A 563 2.00 35.01 20.42
N PRO A 564 2.45 35.61 19.29
CA PRO A 564 1.69 35.57 18.04
C PRO A 564 1.42 34.14 17.53
N THR A 565 2.40 33.22 17.66
CA THR A 565 2.24 31.81 17.28
C THR A 565 1.15 31.13 18.12
N PHE A 566 1.15 31.35 19.45
CA PHE A 566 0.07 30.85 20.31
C PHE A 566 -1.29 31.43 19.89
N GLN A 567 -1.36 32.74 19.61
CA GLN A 567 -2.61 33.39 19.19
C GLN A 567 -3.19 32.79 17.92
N ASN A 568 -2.33 32.58 16.90
CA ASN A 568 -2.74 31.96 15.64
C ASN A 568 -3.29 30.56 15.88
N ILE A 569 -2.55 29.70 16.58
CA ILE A 569 -2.97 28.32 16.88
C ILE A 569 -4.30 28.29 17.63
N PHE A 570 -4.44 29.09 18.70
CA PHE A 570 -5.69 29.13 19.47
C PHE A 570 -6.87 29.68 18.69
N SER A 571 -6.64 30.61 17.76
CA SER A 571 -7.68 31.13 16.88
C SER A 571 -8.22 30.06 15.93
N GLU A 572 -7.34 29.19 15.43
CA GLU A 572 -7.68 28.12 14.48
C GLU A 572 -8.48 26.99 15.16
N ILE A 573 -8.20 26.69 16.44
CA ILE A 573 -8.84 25.58 17.16
C ILE A 573 -9.95 26.03 18.13
N ARG A 574 -10.31 27.32 18.13
CA ARG A 574 -11.28 27.89 19.08
C ARG A 574 -12.56 27.06 19.14
N ASP A 575 -13.18 26.80 17.99
CA ASP A 575 -14.50 26.15 17.89
C ASP A 575 -14.43 24.63 18.18
N LEU A 576 -13.23 24.06 18.22
CA LEU A 576 -12.95 22.68 18.61
C LEU A 576 -12.84 22.54 20.14
N LEU A 577 -12.38 23.59 20.83
CA LEU A 577 -12.13 23.59 22.27
C LEU A 577 -13.20 24.31 23.10
N ALA A 578 -13.89 25.29 22.53
CA ALA A 578 -14.93 26.07 23.21
C ALA A 578 -16.35 25.69 22.74
N PRO A 579 -17.30 25.45 23.66
CA PRO A 579 -18.71 25.28 23.29
C PRO A 579 -19.29 26.55 22.69
N GLN A 580 -20.18 26.42 21.68
CA GLN A 580 -20.83 27.57 21.06
C GLN A 580 -21.60 28.43 22.07
N SER A 581 -22.25 27.82 23.06
CA SER A 581 -22.94 28.53 24.15
C SER A 581 -22.01 29.48 24.91
N ASN A 582 -20.76 29.08 25.13
CA ASN A 582 -19.80 29.87 25.89
C ASN A 582 -19.21 30.98 25.01
N ILE A 583 -19.02 30.71 23.71
CA ILE A 583 -18.64 31.72 22.71
C ILE A 583 -19.73 32.80 22.62
N ASP A 584 -20.99 32.39 22.49
CA ASP A 584 -22.13 33.31 22.42
C ASP A 584 -22.29 34.10 23.71
N TYR A 585 -22.09 33.46 24.86
CA TYR A 585 -22.12 34.13 26.15
C TYR A 585 -21.08 35.24 26.21
N VAL A 586 -19.80 34.96 25.95
CA VAL A 586 -18.77 36.00 26.08
C VAL A 586 -18.92 37.12 25.04
N ASN A 587 -19.37 36.80 23.83
CA ASN A 587 -19.56 37.79 22.77
C ASN A 587 -20.72 38.76 23.05
N ASN A 588 -21.73 38.34 23.81
CA ASN A 588 -22.94 39.13 24.07
C ASN A 588 -22.92 39.88 25.42
N ASN A 589 -21.85 39.74 26.21
CA ASN A 589 -21.73 40.38 27.51
C ASN A 589 -20.75 41.56 27.49
N THR A 590 -21.01 42.54 28.35
CA THR A 590 -20.08 43.63 28.69
C THR A 590 -19.49 43.39 30.07
N TYR A 591 -18.21 43.70 30.23
CA TYR A 591 -17.46 43.50 31.46
C TYR A 591 -16.94 44.82 32.00
N LEU A 592 -16.90 44.97 33.32
CA LEU A 592 -16.36 46.17 33.95
C LEU A 592 -14.87 45.99 34.25
N ASN A 593 -14.03 46.87 33.71
CA ASN A 593 -12.64 46.99 34.14
C ASN A 593 -12.59 47.80 35.44
N THR A 594 -12.29 47.13 36.54
CA THR A 594 -12.31 47.75 37.89
C THR A 594 -11.16 48.72 38.14
N ILE A 595 -10.13 48.74 37.29
CA ILE A 595 -8.98 49.63 37.42
C ILE A 595 -9.31 51.04 36.92
N ASN A 596 -10.05 51.14 35.82
CA ASN A 596 -10.40 52.43 35.18
C ASN A 596 -11.91 52.71 35.16
N ASN A 597 -12.73 51.81 35.71
CA ASN A 597 -14.19 51.88 35.76
C ASN A 597 -14.85 52.02 34.36
N GLN A 598 -14.26 51.40 33.34
CA GLN A 598 -14.79 51.38 31.97
C GLN A 598 -15.36 50.01 31.64
N ASN A 599 -16.52 50.00 30.98
CA ASN A 599 -17.05 48.78 30.40
C ASN A 599 -16.28 48.45 29.11
N PHE A 600 -15.99 47.18 28.90
CA PHE A 600 -15.40 46.65 27.67
C PHE A 600 -16.17 45.43 27.18
N THR A 601 -16.09 45.14 25.88
CA THR A 601 -16.65 43.94 25.26
C THR A 601 -15.58 42.87 25.10
N TRP A 602 -15.98 41.61 25.02
CA TRP A 602 -15.05 40.53 24.75
C TRP A 602 -14.27 40.72 23.45
N ASN A 603 -12.95 40.53 23.50
CA ASN A 603 -12.08 40.54 22.34
C ASN A 603 -11.28 39.24 22.29
N TRP A 604 -11.49 38.44 21.24
CA TRP A 604 -10.81 37.15 21.08
C TRP A 604 -9.30 37.30 20.91
N ASN A 605 -8.82 38.35 20.25
CA ASN A 605 -7.39 38.57 20.09
C ASN A 605 -6.72 38.89 21.42
N ASP A 606 -7.36 39.70 22.25
CA ASP A 606 -6.90 39.98 23.61
C ASP A 606 -6.94 38.72 24.46
N PHE A 607 -8.04 37.96 24.41
CA PHE A 607 -8.14 36.67 25.08
C PHE A 607 -6.97 35.77 24.71
N TYR A 608 -6.70 35.53 23.42
CA TYR A 608 -5.59 34.68 23.01
C TYR A 608 -4.24 35.24 23.44
N LYS A 609 -4.01 36.56 23.32
CA LYS A 609 -2.77 37.21 23.75
C LYS A 609 -2.50 36.93 25.23
N TYR A 610 -3.41 37.36 26.10
CA TYR A 610 -3.23 37.27 27.54
C TYR A 610 -3.25 35.83 28.05
N PHE A 611 -4.06 34.97 27.45
CA PHE A 611 -4.10 33.55 27.79
C PHE A 611 -2.76 32.85 27.47
N SER A 612 -2.11 33.22 26.37
CA SER A 612 -0.80 32.68 25.98
C SER A 612 0.32 33.04 26.97
N LEU A 613 0.14 34.10 27.76
CA LEU A 613 1.10 34.51 28.81
C LEU A 613 1.03 33.64 30.06
N GLU A 614 -0.03 32.83 30.22
CA GLU A 614 -0.17 31.95 31.38
C GLU A 614 0.94 30.89 31.37
N GLY A 615 1.86 30.97 32.33
CA GLY A 615 3.06 30.12 32.41
C GLY A 615 4.37 30.90 32.24
N LEU A 616 4.30 32.13 31.73
CA LEU A 616 5.47 33.02 31.53
C LEU A 616 5.66 34.04 32.67
N HIS A 617 4.90 33.89 33.76
CA HIS A 617 4.78 34.85 34.85
C HIS A 617 6.07 35.15 35.64
N LEU A 618 7.11 34.32 35.49
CA LEU A 618 8.40 34.50 36.14
C LEU A 618 9.45 35.22 35.26
N CYS A 619 9.16 35.47 33.99
CA CYS A 619 10.09 36.18 33.12
C CYS A 619 10.01 37.71 33.37
N GLU A 620 11.11 38.41 33.09
CA GLU A 620 11.24 39.83 33.39
C GLU A 620 10.24 40.67 32.58
N SER A 621 10.07 40.35 31.29
CA SER A 621 9.10 41.06 30.44
C SER A 621 7.66 40.90 30.91
N PHE A 622 7.28 39.75 31.48
CA PHE A 622 5.96 39.59 32.07
C PHE A 622 5.80 40.51 33.29
N VAL A 623 6.78 40.54 34.18
CA VAL A 623 6.74 41.37 35.38
C VAL A 623 6.61 42.86 35.02
N GLN A 624 7.43 43.33 34.06
CA GLN A 624 7.45 44.73 33.66
C GLN A 624 6.21 45.16 32.89
N ASN A 625 5.76 44.34 31.92
CA ASN A 625 4.70 44.75 31.00
C ASN A 625 3.29 44.33 31.44
N ILE A 626 3.16 43.31 32.30
CA ILE A 626 1.88 42.81 32.78
C ILE A 626 1.70 43.15 34.25
N THR A 627 2.53 42.57 35.13
CA THR A 627 2.33 42.69 36.59
C THR A 627 2.39 44.14 37.08
N GLN A 628 3.34 44.94 36.57
CA GLN A 628 3.53 46.33 36.98
C GLN A 628 2.60 47.33 36.28
N VAL A 629 1.86 46.90 35.26
CA VAL A 629 0.91 47.75 34.52
C VAL A 629 -0.52 47.34 34.90
N PRO A 630 -1.20 48.07 35.81
CA PRO A 630 -2.44 47.59 36.45
C PRO A 630 -3.55 47.18 35.48
N VAL A 631 -3.69 47.91 34.37
CA VAL A 631 -4.69 47.61 33.32
C VAL A 631 -4.36 46.30 32.59
N GLU A 632 -3.09 46.06 32.27
CA GLU A 632 -2.65 44.82 31.61
C GLU A 632 -2.77 43.62 32.55
N ASN A 633 -2.40 43.78 33.82
CA ASN A 633 -2.59 42.73 34.84
C ASN A 633 -4.07 42.36 35.00
N PHE A 634 -4.97 43.37 35.00
CA PHE A 634 -6.41 43.12 35.04
C PHE A 634 -6.87 42.26 33.85
N TYR A 635 -6.48 42.62 32.62
CA TYR A 635 -6.88 41.83 31.45
C TYR A 635 -6.30 40.41 31.47
N TYR A 636 -5.04 40.27 31.90
CA TYR A 636 -4.42 38.97 32.09
C TYR A 636 -5.23 38.09 33.07
N ASP A 637 -5.52 38.60 34.26
CA ASP A 637 -6.27 37.86 35.27
C ASP A 637 -7.70 37.55 34.81
N PHE A 638 -8.36 38.52 34.18
CA PHE A 638 -9.70 38.37 33.63
C PHE A 638 -9.73 37.25 32.58
N TYR A 639 -8.97 37.35 31.49
CA TYR A 639 -9.02 36.37 30.40
C TYR A 639 -8.52 34.98 30.83
N ARG A 640 -7.48 34.91 31.68
CA ARG A 640 -7.00 33.65 32.26
C ARG A 640 -8.07 32.94 33.10
N SER A 641 -8.90 33.70 33.82
CA SER A 641 -10.01 33.14 34.61
C SER A 641 -11.13 32.62 33.70
N GLN A 642 -11.50 33.38 32.66
CA GLN A 642 -12.55 32.99 31.71
C GLN A 642 -12.18 31.74 30.91
N ALA A 643 -10.89 31.53 30.62
CA ALA A 643 -10.41 30.32 29.95
C ALA A 643 -10.83 29.00 30.63
N GLN A 644 -11.11 29.01 31.95
CA GLN A 644 -11.59 27.84 32.67
C GLN A 644 -12.99 27.38 32.21
N GLN A 645 -13.76 28.26 31.58
CA GLN A 645 -15.10 27.94 31.08
C GLN A 645 -15.07 27.30 29.69
N PHE A 646 -13.96 27.39 28.95
CA PHE A 646 -13.89 26.85 27.58
C PHE A 646 -13.46 25.39 27.56
N SER A 647 -14.43 24.50 27.76
CA SER A 647 -14.23 23.06 27.69
C SER A 647 -15.35 22.41 26.89
N LYS A 648 -15.12 22.16 25.61
CA LYS A 648 -15.99 21.34 24.76
C LYS A 648 -15.60 19.88 24.90
N ASP A 649 -16.58 19.01 25.13
CA ASP A 649 -16.35 17.61 25.43
C ASP A 649 -15.49 16.89 24.39
N CYS A 650 -14.83 15.83 24.88
CA CYS A 650 -13.96 14.94 24.12
C CYS A 650 -14.65 13.61 23.79
N GLN A 651 -15.99 13.59 23.81
CA GLN A 651 -16.85 12.45 23.50
C GLN A 651 -17.41 12.54 22.09
#